data_AF-A0A8J6W542-F1
#
_entry.id   AF-A0A8J6W542-F1
#
_cell.length_a   1.000
_cell.length_b   1.000
_cell.length_c   1.000
_cell.angle_alpha   90.00
_cell.angle_beta   90.00
_cell.angle_gamma   90.00
#
_symmetry.space_group_name_H-M   'P 1'
#
loop_
_entity.id
_entity.type
_entity.pdbx_description
1 polymer ?
#
loop_
_entity_poly.entity_id
_entity_poly.type
_entity_poly.pdbx_seq_one_letter_code
_entity_poly.pdbx_strand_id
1 'polypeptide(L)'
;MKPPENNKPKILVVDDEPDNLDLLYRTFHREFKVLRAESAPLALDILANEGDIAVIISDQRMPLMSGTEFLSLTATQYPDIIRIILTGYTDVEDLVEAINSGKVFKYVTKPWDDEELKGVVRQAVDTHNVLKARTRELCRTLRQESLLNAVTNTIRSALNYRQIMQTIVDTMGQMFEVSCCVLRPFQDDRMEDEWFVYAARFYGDTHSNDHALENNGAESSAGTLISVPNDAAQPSTNDWSHLAQTVWKTQEVKILDDIATLSDSESEIPDFKLRQQIYRDADIRSSLVVPLICRQELMAVLALHQSGEPRVWQDDEIQLVIVVADQAALALSQARAYEQVQALAQREALVNTITSAIRSSLDPQDIFAAITQQLGQALHVDGCALSLWTEDDEYVQCVGLHDSSSQTSESIGEDLVGLLPTSTVGTNSSLNSHLFLETTQLPSAGHPQINTRRSGTSLDGLEDAGATLRHLPQSRVPIKGNPVLQHLLTTQKPVATEDLSQHPELNVVDLPLRSPARALLVVPLLSDGKIIGSISLRQVRHSRRWKASEIDLAQAVAAQAAIAVQQSRLYQKTRQQAEQLIELDRQKTEFFQNISHEFRTPLTLMIGPLESAVAQKEGLAADQSVIALRNSRRLLRLVNQLLDLQRLDAGRMQPSFRPCDLTEFVSQVVESFQPYCDKKEITLLTELKDCPAIYLDLEKFDKVLYNLLSNAMKFTAAGGRITVSMQLAGDHCLLQVKDTGIGIRTDQIPHLFERFRQAEGSANRSYEGSGLGLALVKELVELHGGQISVESVYGEGTTFTVWLQTGLAHLPAEQVIEVATEAQMSRAAVELADIEAERYEKDEKASPTPESGLTGLDTVVSKIARPGQEKTATAVASLSKILVVDDNPDLRTYVSRVLRQAGYQVLTARNGGEGFKAAQAQHPDLIVTDLMMPLVSGLDMIQMLRASETLRGTPIILLTAKVDEDTRIEGAERGADAYLSKPFNDRELLAEVRNLLALKANERRVAELNTYLTESVLRRFLPPTMVQKAAAGDLSLDLRPEPRLITVLFSDIIGFTQLSNTLRSRRVAELLNEYLAEMTQAIFDNGGTVDKFMGDAILALFGAPEELTPNEQVRRAIAAARQMYRSLDQLNQRWQEQGISQVQFRCGIHQGTAVVGMFGSADRADYTAIGPSVNIASRIQEAAEPNCILVSAAVADYLEEEEITKFSPLKLKGVDETVLTFALNPEAKSQE
;
A
#
# COMPACT_ATOMS: atom_id res chain seq x y z
N MET A 1 -94.90 2.24 18.99
CA MET A 1 -95.23 3.67 19.13
C MET A 1 -95.60 4.19 17.76
N LYS A 2 -96.80 4.77 17.59
CA LYS A 2 -97.12 5.55 16.37
C LYS A 2 -96.13 6.73 16.29
N PRO A 3 -95.53 7.03 15.12
CA PRO A 3 -94.70 8.21 14.98
C PRO A 3 -95.56 9.46 15.22
N PRO A 4 -95.00 10.50 15.84
CA PRO A 4 -95.76 11.70 16.21
C PRO A 4 -96.35 12.38 14.97
N GLU A 5 -97.67 12.63 15.03
CA GLU A 5 -98.40 13.48 14.08
C GLU A 5 -97.93 14.94 14.23
N ASN A 6 -96.78 15.32 13.65
CA ASN A 6 -96.48 16.71 13.26
C ASN A 6 -95.08 16.87 12.61
N ASN A 7 -94.91 16.44 11.37
CA ASN A 7 -94.03 17.15 10.43
C ASN A 7 -94.30 16.66 9.00
N LYS A 8 -95.29 17.24 8.32
CA LYS A 8 -95.47 16.96 6.89
C LYS A 8 -94.23 17.47 6.15
N PRO A 9 -93.63 16.70 5.21
CA PRO A 9 -92.51 17.19 4.43
C PRO A 9 -92.89 18.48 3.72
N LYS A 10 -91.98 19.47 3.74
CA LYS A 10 -92.21 20.74 3.08
C LYS A 10 -91.88 20.60 1.59
N ILE A 11 -92.82 20.98 0.74
CA ILE A 11 -92.58 21.10 -0.70
C ILE A 11 -92.82 22.54 -1.14
N LEU A 12 -92.01 23.04 -2.05
CA LEU A 12 -92.13 24.38 -2.62
C LEU A 12 -92.62 24.28 -4.05
N VAL A 13 -93.73 24.92 -4.35
CA VAL A 13 -94.30 24.98 -5.70
C VAL A 13 -94.13 26.39 -6.25
N VAL A 14 -93.60 26.49 -7.46
CA VAL A 14 -93.28 27.74 -8.15
C VAL A 14 -93.91 27.72 -9.55
N ASP A 15 -94.87 28.59 -9.80
CA ASP A 15 -95.56 28.73 -11.09
C ASP A 15 -96.10 30.17 -11.16
N ASP A 16 -96.00 30.82 -12.31
CA ASP A 16 -96.43 32.21 -12.51
C ASP A 16 -97.94 32.33 -12.78
N GLU A 17 -98.59 31.22 -13.13
CA GLU A 17 -100.04 31.15 -13.27
C GLU A 17 -100.70 30.76 -11.92
N PRO A 18 -101.54 31.63 -11.32
CA PRO A 18 -102.14 31.37 -10.01
C PRO A 18 -103.09 30.16 -10.02
N ASP A 19 -103.73 29.87 -11.17
CA ASP A 19 -104.59 28.71 -11.33
C ASP A 19 -103.81 27.39 -11.23
N ASN A 20 -102.58 27.34 -11.74
CA ASN A 20 -101.68 26.18 -11.63
C ASN A 20 -101.20 25.99 -10.19
N LEU A 21 -100.84 27.08 -9.49
CA LEU A 21 -100.47 27.03 -8.07
C LEU A 21 -101.60 26.49 -7.19
N ASP A 22 -102.84 26.92 -7.45
CA ASP A 22 -104.01 26.45 -6.70
C ASP A 22 -104.35 24.99 -7.03
N LEU A 23 -104.15 24.55 -8.27
CA LEU A 23 -104.29 23.15 -8.66
C LEU A 23 -103.26 22.27 -7.93
N LEU A 24 -101.98 22.61 -7.99
CA LEU A 24 -100.89 21.88 -7.31
C LEU A 24 -101.07 21.89 -5.80
N TYR A 25 -101.54 23.00 -5.22
CA TYR A 25 -101.88 23.07 -3.81
C TYR A 25 -103.00 22.08 -3.46
N ARG A 26 -104.09 22.02 -4.24
CA ARG A 26 -105.19 21.06 -4.04
C ARG A 26 -104.73 19.62 -4.16
N THR A 27 -103.81 19.33 -5.09
CA THR A 27 -103.25 17.99 -5.31
C THR A 27 -102.39 17.53 -4.12
N PHE A 28 -101.62 18.42 -3.48
CA PHE A 28 -100.60 18.04 -2.49
C PHE A 28 -100.88 18.42 -1.02
N HIS A 29 -101.77 19.36 -0.71
CA HIS A 29 -101.93 19.90 0.67
C HIS A 29 -102.30 18.84 1.71
N ARG A 30 -102.88 17.69 1.29
CA ARG A 30 -103.29 16.63 2.21
C ARG A 30 -102.08 15.88 2.78
N GLU A 31 -101.05 15.66 1.98
CA GLU A 31 -99.87 14.85 2.32
C GLU A 31 -98.64 15.69 2.69
N PHE A 32 -98.51 16.90 2.13
CA PHE A 32 -97.32 17.75 2.28
C PHE A 32 -97.66 19.15 2.81
N LYS A 33 -96.68 19.83 3.40
CA LYS A 33 -96.77 21.27 3.69
C LYS A 33 -96.34 22.02 2.42
N VAL A 34 -97.32 22.51 1.65
CA VAL A 34 -97.10 23.17 0.36
C VAL A 34 -96.83 24.66 0.56
N LEU A 35 -95.61 25.09 0.25
CA LEU A 35 -95.21 26.48 0.10
C LEU A 35 -95.43 26.90 -1.36
N ARG A 36 -95.89 28.13 -1.60
CA ARG A 36 -96.23 28.63 -2.94
C ARG A 36 -95.42 29.89 -3.24
N ALA A 37 -94.94 30.00 -4.46
CA ALA A 37 -94.27 31.18 -4.98
C ALA A 37 -94.74 31.47 -6.41
N GLU A 38 -95.05 32.73 -6.70
CA GLU A 38 -95.51 33.18 -8.02
C GLU A 38 -94.34 33.53 -8.97
N SER A 39 -93.10 33.52 -8.46
CA SER A 39 -91.90 33.78 -9.26
C SER A 39 -90.65 33.20 -8.60
N ALA A 40 -89.59 32.99 -9.40
CA ALA A 40 -88.32 32.45 -8.92
C ALA A 40 -87.61 33.31 -7.84
N PRO A 41 -87.57 34.66 -7.90
CA PRO A 41 -86.97 35.47 -6.82
C PRO A 41 -87.70 35.29 -5.47
N LEU A 42 -89.04 35.26 -5.49
CA LEU A 42 -89.84 35.03 -4.29
C LEU A 42 -89.64 33.61 -3.73
N ALA A 43 -89.40 32.63 -4.61
CA ALA A 43 -89.06 31.26 -4.21
C ALA A 43 -87.68 31.17 -3.54
N LEU A 44 -86.67 31.93 -4.00
CA LEU A 44 -85.35 32.02 -3.36
C LEU A 44 -85.43 32.67 -1.97
N ASP A 45 -86.23 33.73 -1.81
CA ASP A 45 -86.46 34.36 -0.51
C ASP A 45 -87.14 33.40 0.49
N ILE A 46 -88.06 32.56 0.01
CA ILE A 46 -88.68 31.51 0.82
C ILE A 46 -87.62 30.46 1.21
N LEU A 47 -86.76 30.01 0.29
CA LEU A 47 -85.70 29.04 0.58
C LEU A 47 -84.67 29.57 1.59
N ALA A 48 -84.37 30.88 1.57
CA ALA A 48 -83.45 31.50 2.51
C ALA A 48 -84.03 31.61 3.95
N ASN A 49 -85.35 31.77 4.07
CA ASN A 49 -86.04 31.99 5.35
C ASN A 49 -86.67 30.73 5.95
N GLU A 50 -87.02 29.73 5.13
CA GLU A 50 -87.62 28.47 5.58
C GLU A 50 -86.60 27.32 5.51
N GLY A 51 -86.22 26.78 6.68
CA GLY A 51 -85.36 25.61 6.76
C GLY A 51 -86.08 24.29 6.42
N ASP A 52 -85.35 23.38 5.78
CA ASP A 52 -85.70 21.97 5.52
C ASP A 52 -86.85 21.73 4.50
N ILE A 53 -86.66 22.21 3.26
CA ILE A 53 -87.55 21.93 2.11
C ILE A 53 -87.08 20.67 1.38
N ALA A 54 -87.96 19.69 1.22
CA ALA A 54 -87.61 18.38 0.65
C ALA A 54 -87.64 18.37 -0.88
N VAL A 55 -88.64 19.03 -1.48
CA VAL A 55 -88.86 19.02 -2.94
C VAL A 55 -89.26 20.41 -3.44
N ILE A 56 -88.69 20.82 -4.57
CA ILE A 56 -89.10 22.00 -5.34
C ILE A 56 -89.78 21.52 -6.63
N ILE A 57 -90.96 22.04 -6.92
CA ILE A 57 -91.71 21.84 -8.17
C ILE A 57 -91.79 23.20 -8.85
N SER A 58 -91.20 23.37 -10.03
CA SER A 58 -91.15 24.64 -10.74
C SER A 58 -91.70 24.51 -12.15
N ASP A 59 -92.48 25.49 -12.61
CA ASP A 59 -92.75 25.63 -14.04
C ASP A 59 -91.48 25.99 -14.81
N GLN A 60 -91.39 25.55 -16.07
CA GLN A 60 -90.25 25.81 -16.94
C GLN A 60 -90.18 27.28 -17.39
N ARG A 61 -91.32 27.90 -17.74
CA ARG A 61 -91.39 29.21 -18.39
C ARG A 61 -92.03 30.25 -17.48
N MET A 62 -91.25 30.69 -16.50
CA MET A 62 -91.64 31.80 -15.63
C MET A 62 -91.01 33.13 -16.09
N PRO A 63 -91.68 34.28 -15.88
CA PRO A 63 -91.12 35.60 -16.12
C PRO A 63 -89.97 35.91 -15.15
N LEU A 64 -89.07 36.82 -15.56
CA LEU A 64 -87.84 37.26 -14.88
C LEU A 64 -86.69 36.24 -14.84
N MET A 65 -86.97 34.97 -14.53
CA MET A 65 -85.97 33.89 -14.50
C MET A 65 -86.65 32.57 -14.86
N SER A 66 -86.02 31.81 -15.76
CA SER A 66 -86.57 30.51 -16.20
C SER A 66 -86.50 29.47 -15.09
N GLY A 67 -87.40 28.47 -15.12
CA GLY A 67 -87.40 27.39 -14.13
C GLY A 67 -86.12 26.57 -14.13
N THR A 68 -85.50 26.37 -15.29
CA THR A 68 -84.20 25.66 -15.41
C THR A 68 -83.05 26.45 -14.81
N GLU A 69 -83.04 27.76 -14.95
CA GLU A 69 -82.05 28.67 -14.35
C GLU A 69 -82.21 28.74 -12.82
N PHE A 70 -83.45 28.89 -12.33
CA PHE A 70 -83.76 28.85 -10.90
C PHE A 70 -83.32 27.53 -10.24
N LEU A 71 -83.64 26.40 -10.86
CA LEU A 71 -83.25 25.09 -10.33
C LEU A 71 -81.73 24.86 -10.41
N SER A 72 -81.04 25.44 -11.40
CA SER A 72 -79.57 25.39 -11.48
C SER A 72 -78.90 26.19 -10.35
N LEU A 73 -79.42 27.36 -9.99
CA LEU A 73 -78.93 28.15 -8.87
C LEU A 73 -79.13 27.42 -7.54
N THR A 74 -80.32 26.85 -7.34
CA THR A 74 -80.60 26.10 -6.11
C THR A 74 -79.80 24.79 -6.03
N ALA A 75 -79.44 24.15 -7.15
CA ALA A 75 -78.60 22.94 -7.19
C ALA A 75 -77.23 23.13 -6.56
N THR A 76 -76.67 24.34 -6.67
CA THR A 76 -75.38 24.67 -6.08
C THR A 76 -75.49 25.00 -4.60
N GLN A 77 -76.53 25.75 -4.21
CA GLN A 77 -76.67 26.29 -2.86
C GLN A 77 -77.36 25.32 -1.87
N TYR A 78 -78.22 24.44 -2.37
CA TYR A 78 -79.02 23.53 -1.55
C TYR A 78 -79.00 22.09 -2.11
N PRO A 79 -77.85 21.41 -2.12
CA PRO A 79 -77.64 20.16 -2.87
C PRO A 79 -78.58 19.02 -2.46
N ASP A 80 -79.04 19.00 -1.21
CA ASP A 80 -79.91 17.94 -0.69
C ASP A 80 -81.37 18.04 -1.17
N ILE A 81 -81.81 19.18 -1.71
CA ILE A 81 -83.21 19.39 -2.14
C ILE A 81 -83.46 18.74 -3.50
N ILE A 82 -84.56 17.99 -3.62
CA ILE A 82 -84.94 17.34 -4.89
C ILE A 82 -85.77 18.27 -5.77
N ARG A 83 -85.52 18.29 -7.09
CA ARG A 83 -86.04 19.31 -8.01
C ARG A 83 -86.85 18.69 -9.14
N ILE A 84 -88.09 19.16 -9.35
CA ILE A 84 -89.02 18.70 -10.39
C ILE A 84 -89.41 19.88 -11.28
N ILE A 85 -89.40 19.67 -12.60
CA ILE A 85 -89.85 20.68 -13.58
C ILE A 85 -91.21 20.29 -14.17
N LEU A 86 -92.13 21.25 -14.29
CA LEU A 86 -93.35 21.15 -15.09
C LEU A 86 -93.13 21.84 -16.44
N THR A 87 -93.44 21.17 -17.56
CA THR A 87 -93.16 21.68 -18.92
C THR A 87 -94.33 21.49 -19.89
N GLY A 88 -94.61 22.49 -20.73
CA GLY A 88 -95.74 22.49 -21.68
C GLY A 88 -95.42 22.10 -23.13
N TYR A 89 -94.15 22.02 -23.56
CA TYR A 89 -93.77 21.70 -24.96
C TYR A 89 -92.36 21.08 -25.06
N THR A 90 -92.13 20.32 -26.13
CA THR A 90 -91.02 19.37 -26.39
C THR A 90 -89.65 19.99 -26.72
N ASP A 91 -89.13 20.92 -25.93
CA ASP A 91 -87.70 21.29 -26.03
C ASP A 91 -86.88 20.25 -25.26
N VAL A 92 -86.58 19.14 -25.95
CA VAL A 92 -85.89 17.97 -25.38
C VAL A 92 -84.44 18.29 -25.02
N GLU A 93 -83.77 19.21 -25.74
CA GLU A 93 -82.33 19.49 -25.53
C GLU A 93 -82.05 20.15 -24.17
N ASP A 94 -82.73 21.24 -23.82
CA ASP A 94 -82.54 21.95 -22.54
C ASP A 94 -82.90 21.08 -21.33
N LEU A 95 -83.92 20.23 -21.48
CA LEU A 95 -84.40 19.34 -20.44
C LEU A 95 -83.44 18.16 -20.22
N VAL A 96 -82.90 17.60 -21.31
CA VAL A 96 -81.89 16.54 -21.28
C VAL A 96 -80.57 17.07 -20.71
N GLU A 97 -80.17 18.31 -21.03
CA GLU A 97 -78.99 18.94 -20.43
C GLU A 97 -79.16 19.16 -18.92
N ALA A 98 -80.33 19.60 -18.47
CA ALA A 98 -80.62 19.79 -17.04
C ALA A 98 -80.65 18.47 -16.24
N ILE A 99 -81.09 17.36 -16.86
CA ILE A 99 -81.09 16.02 -16.24
C ILE A 99 -79.70 15.39 -16.28
N ASN A 100 -78.99 15.46 -17.42
CA ASN A 100 -77.64 14.91 -17.57
C ASN A 100 -76.62 15.63 -16.69
N SER A 101 -76.84 16.91 -16.39
CA SER A 101 -76.03 17.66 -15.41
C SER A 101 -76.43 17.41 -13.95
N GLY A 102 -77.42 16.54 -13.69
CA GLY A 102 -77.85 16.15 -12.34
C GLY A 102 -78.63 17.24 -11.58
N LYS A 103 -79.04 18.32 -12.26
CA LYS A 103 -79.67 19.50 -11.64
C LYS A 103 -81.17 19.33 -11.45
N VAL A 104 -81.80 18.39 -12.15
CA VAL A 104 -83.25 18.12 -12.10
C VAL A 104 -83.47 16.62 -11.92
N PHE A 105 -84.34 16.25 -10.99
CA PHE A 105 -84.65 14.85 -10.66
C PHE A 105 -85.59 14.20 -11.67
N LYS A 106 -86.66 14.91 -12.05
CA LYS A 106 -87.60 14.46 -13.07
C LYS A 106 -88.36 15.66 -13.64
N TYR A 107 -88.86 15.54 -14.87
CA TYR A 107 -89.81 16.48 -15.45
C TYR A 107 -91.18 15.84 -15.63
N VAL A 108 -92.23 16.66 -15.64
CA VAL A 108 -93.60 16.25 -15.90
C VAL A 108 -94.24 17.18 -16.93
N THR A 109 -94.92 16.61 -17.92
CA THR A 109 -95.51 17.35 -19.05
C THR A 109 -96.93 17.87 -18.73
N LYS A 110 -97.25 19.11 -19.11
CA LYS A 110 -98.60 19.71 -19.01
C LYS A 110 -99.46 19.32 -20.24
N PRO A 111 -100.73 18.92 -20.11
CA PRO A 111 -101.47 18.68 -18.85
C PRO A 111 -101.01 17.36 -18.20
N TRP A 112 -100.83 17.38 -16.87
CA TRP A 112 -100.34 16.22 -16.10
C TRP A 112 -101.48 15.40 -15.48
N ASP A 113 -101.22 14.12 -15.22
CA ASP A 113 -102.08 13.27 -14.40
C ASP A 113 -101.75 13.44 -12.91
N ASP A 114 -102.77 13.65 -12.08
CA ASP A 114 -102.60 13.92 -10.64
C ASP A 114 -102.00 12.73 -9.88
N GLU A 115 -102.32 11.49 -10.26
CA GLU A 115 -101.76 10.30 -9.59
C GLU A 115 -100.32 10.04 -10.03
N GLU A 116 -99.99 10.28 -11.29
CA GLU A 116 -98.62 10.21 -11.79
C GLU A 116 -97.72 11.25 -11.11
N LEU A 117 -98.14 12.52 -11.04
CA LEU A 117 -97.36 13.59 -10.41
C LEU A 117 -97.19 13.34 -8.90
N LYS A 118 -98.21 12.82 -8.20
CA LYS A 118 -98.09 12.38 -6.80
C LYS A 118 -97.08 11.26 -6.62
N GLY A 119 -97.07 10.28 -7.52
CA GLY A 119 -96.07 9.22 -7.52
C GLY A 119 -94.64 9.76 -7.60
N VAL A 120 -94.41 10.71 -8.50
CA VAL A 120 -93.10 11.37 -8.69
C VAL A 120 -92.68 12.16 -7.45
N VAL A 121 -93.58 12.92 -6.83
CA VAL A 121 -93.25 13.73 -5.64
C VAL A 121 -92.98 12.84 -4.42
N ARG A 122 -93.71 11.73 -4.23
CA ARG A 122 -93.38 10.77 -3.16
C ARG A 122 -92.00 10.16 -3.35
N GLN A 123 -91.68 9.73 -4.57
CA GLN A 123 -90.37 9.20 -4.91
C GLN A 123 -89.25 10.23 -4.66
N ALA A 124 -89.51 11.51 -4.95
CA ALA A 124 -88.58 12.60 -4.68
C ALA A 124 -88.35 12.80 -3.17
N VAL A 125 -89.38 12.77 -2.34
CA VAL A 125 -89.24 12.91 -0.87
C VAL A 125 -88.47 11.74 -0.26
N ASP A 126 -88.73 10.51 -0.71
CA ASP A 126 -87.98 9.34 -0.24
C ASP A 126 -86.49 9.44 -0.60
N THR A 127 -86.20 9.92 -1.81
CA THR A 127 -84.83 10.17 -2.27
C THR A 127 -84.13 11.24 -1.44
N HIS A 128 -84.82 12.34 -1.11
CA HIS A 128 -84.32 13.39 -0.22
C HIS A 128 -83.91 12.84 1.15
N ASN A 129 -84.77 12.01 1.75
CA ASN A 129 -84.50 11.41 3.07
C ASN A 129 -83.26 10.50 3.05
N VAL A 130 -83.10 9.71 1.99
CA VAL A 130 -81.93 8.84 1.80
C VAL A 130 -80.65 9.66 1.60
N LEU A 131 -80.69 10.69 0.77
CA LEU A 131 -79.53 11.57 0.55
C LEU A 131 -79.11 12.28 1.84
N LYS A 132 -80.06 12.86 2.57
CA LYS A 132 -79.80 13.54 3.85
C LYS A 132 -79.21 12.61 4.92
N ALA A 133 -79.68 11.37 5.00
CA ALA A 133 -79.10 10.37 5.89
C ALA A 133 -77.65 10.02 5.49
N ARG A 134 -77.42 9.81 4.20
CA ARG A 134 -76.10 9.47 3.65
C ARG A 134 -75.09 10.60 3.79
N THR A 135 -75.50 11.86 3.55
CA THR A 135 -74.63 13.04 3.72
C THR A 135 -74.19 13.19 5.17
N ARG A 136 -75.08 12.96 6.15
CA ARG A 136 -74.73 12.98 7.58
C ARG A 136 -73.74 11.89 7.96
N GLU A 137 -73.96 10.66 7.47
CA GLU A 137 -73.05 9.54 7.71
C GLU A 137 -71.67 9.77 7.06
N LEU A 138 -71.65 10.35 5.86
CA LEU A 138 -70.42 10.71 5.16
C LEU A 138 -69.64 11.81 5.90
N CYS A 139 -70.30 12.87 6.37
CA CYS A 139 -69.65 13.92 7.16
C CYS A 139 -69.08 13.37 8.47
N ARG A 140 -69.79 12.43 9.13
CA ARG A 140 -69.28 11.75 10.33
C ARG A 140 -68.03 10.92 10.03
N THR A 141 -68.04 10.16 8.94
CA THR A 141 -66.92 9.32 8.50
C THR A 141 -65.71 10.17 8.09
N LEU A 142 -65.94 11.25 7.34
CA LEU A 142 -64.89 12.20 6.93
C LEU A 142 -64.25 12.91 8.13
N ARG A 143 -65.05 13.28 9.14
CA ARG A 143 -64.53 13.85 10.38
C ARG A 143 -63.64 12.83 11.09
N GLN A 144 -64.08 11.58 11.24
CA GLN A 144 -63.28 10.50 11.83
C GLN A 144 -61.97 10.25 11.05
N GLU A 145 -62.00 10.26 9.72
CA GLU A 145 -60.82 10.03 8.87
C GLU A 145 -59.82 11.20 8.95
N SER A 146 -60.31 12.44 8.94
CA SER A 146 -59.48 13.63 9.15
C SER A 146 -58.78 13.62 10.51
N LEU A 147 -59.44 13.12 11.55
CA LEU A 147 -58.90 13.05 12.91
C LEU A 147 -57.79 11.99 13.04
N LEU A 148 -58.01 10.81 12.47
CA LEU A 148 -56.99 9.76 12.38
C LEU A 148 -55.75 10.26 11.62
N ASN A 149 -55.95 10.98 10.51
CA ASN A 149 -54.85 11.52 9.71
C ASN A 149 -54.07 12.62 10.44
N ALA A 150 -54.75 13.51 11.18
CA ALA A 150 -54.09 14.53 11.97
C ALA A 150 -53.19 13.90 13.05
N VAL A 151 -53.72 13.01 13.89
CA VAL A 151 -52.96 12.34 14.96
C VAL A 151 -51.80 11.53 14.38
N THR A 152 -52.03 10.78 13.29
CA THR A 152 -50.98 10.00 12.63
C THR A 152 -49.86 10.89 12.05
N ASN A 153 -50.21 12.05 11.47
CA ASN A 153 -49.23 12.98 10.90
C ASN A 153 -48.41 13.69 11.98
N THR A 154 -49.04 14.12 13.07
CA THR A 154 -48.32 14.79 14.17
C THR A 154 -47.44 13.81 14.97
N ILE A 155 -47.85 12.54 15.05
CA ILE A 155 -47.01 11.48 15.63
C ILE A 155 -45.81 11.17 14.70
N ARG A 156 -46.04 11.11 13.37
CA ARG A 156 -44.97 10.82 12.39
C ARG A 156 -43.88 11.91 12.37
N SER A 157 -44.21 13.15 12.71
CA SER A 157 -43.27 14.28 12.70
C SER A 157 -42.48 14.45 14.01
N ALA A 158 -42.85 13.77 15.09
CA ALA A 158 -42.17 13.88 16.38
C ALA A 158 -40.90 13.01 16.43
N LEU A 159 -39.79 13.60 16.91
CA LEU A 159 -38.46 12.98 16.83
C LEU A 159 -38.11 12.07 18.03
N ASN A 160 -38.70 12.33 19.21
CA ASN A 160 -38.34 11.65 20.47
C ASN A 160 -39.60 11.29 21.30
N TYR A 161 -39.50 10.26 22.15
CA TYR A 161 -40.62 9.71 22.95
C TYR A 161 -41.37 10.77 23.77
N ARG A 162 -40.64 11.67 24.43
CA ARG A 162 -41.20 12.77 25.22
C ARG A 162 -42.05 13.75 24.39
N GLN A 163 -41.60 14.04 23.17
CA GLN A 163 -42.30 14.98 22.29
C GLN A 163 -43.60 14.37 21.76
N ILE A 164 -43.62 13.05 21.52
CA ILE A 164 -44.84 12.32 21.15
C ILE A 164 -45.87 12.41 22.27
N MET A 165 -45.48 12.17 23.53
CA MET A 165 -46.36 12.26 24.69
C MET A 165 -47.02 13.64 24.84
N GLN A 166 -46.22 14.72 24.76
CA GLN A 166 -46.74 16.09 24.83
C GLN A 166 -47.70 16.39 23.67
N THR A 167 -47.33 15.99 22.45
CA THR A 167 -48.13 16.20 21.24
C THR A 167 -49.48 15.49 21.32
N ILE A 168 -49.53 14.26 21.85
CA ILE A 168 -50.78 13.51 22.07
C ILE A 168 -51.70 14.31 22.99
N VAL A 169 -51.17 14.80 24.11
CA VAL A 169 -51.96 15.56 25.09
C VAL A 169 -52.50 16.86 24.51
N ASP A 170 -51.65 17.61 23.80
CA ASP A 170 -52.05 18.87 23.16
C ASP A 170 -53.11 18.65 22.07
N THR A 171 -52.92 17.62 21.23
CA THR A 171 -53.85 17.29 20.15
C THR A 171 -55.19 16.84 20.70
N MET A 172 -55.21 15.94 21.69
CA MET A 172 -56.46 15.45 22.27
C MET A 172 -57.17 16.53 23.08
N GLY A 173 -56.41 17.37 23.79
CA GLY A 173 -56.96 18.51 24.52
C GLY A 173 -57.66 19.53 23.64
N GLN A 174 -57.01 19.98 22.56
CA GLN A 174 -57.59 20.92 21.59
C GLN A 174 -58.79 20.32 20.84
N MET A 175 -58.66 19.06 20.42
CA MET A 175 -59.64 18.40 19.54
C MET A 175 -60.98 18.15 20.20
N PHE A 176 -60.99 17.79 21.49
CA PHE A 176 -62.22 17.60 22.25
C PHE A 176 -62.71 18.87 22.94
N GLU A 177 -62.01 20.00 22.75
CA GLU A 177 -62.31 21.30 23.36
C GLU A 177 -62.46 21.21 24.89
N VAL A 178 -61.64 20.38 25.52
CA VAL A 178 -61.69 20.13 26.97
C VAL A 178 -60.87 21.18 27.72
N SER A 179 -61.27 21.47 28.95
CA SER A 179 -60.59 22.45 29.79
C SER A 179 -59.16 22.04 30.13
N CYS A 180 -58.94 20.75 30.41
CA CYS A 180 -57.64 20.19 30.71
C CYS A 180 -57.52 18.74 30.23
N CYS A 181 -56.33 18.33 29.80
CA CYS A 181 -56.02 16.96 29.43
C CYS A 181 -54.70 16.53 30.10
N VAL A 182 -54.65 15.35 30.69
CA VAL A 182 -53.50 14.84 31.45
C VAL A 182 -53.13 13.46 30.96
N LEU A 183 -51.85 13.20 30.69
CA LEU A 183 -51.32 11.89 30.34
C LEU A 183 -50.18 11.52 31.26
N ARG A 184 -50.19 10.27 31.75
CA ARG A 184 -49.13 9.77 32.61
C ARG A 184 -48.63 8.40 32.12
N PRO A 185 -47.33 8.24 31.82
CA PRO A 185 -46.75 6.97 31.38
C PRO A 185 -46.79 5.89 32.47
N PHE A 186 -46.77 4.64 32.03
CA PHE A 186 -46.70 3.45 32.88
C PHE A 186 -45.53 2.56 32.44
N GLN A 187 -44.61 2.29 33.35
CA GLN A 187 -43.41 1.49 33.10
C GLN A 187 -43.01 0.71 34.37
N ASP A 188 -42.50 -0.51 34.20
CA ASP A 188 -42.01 -1.36 35.30
C ASP A 188 -43.05 -1.60 36.42
N ASP A 189 -44.31 -1.80 36.00
CA ASP A 189 -45.48 -1.99 36.86
C ASP A 189 -45.82 -0.81 37.79
N ARG A 190 -45.32 0.39 37.46
CA ARG A 190 -45.57 1.64 38.21
C ARG A 190 -45.89 2.80 37.25
N MET A 191 -46.68 3.77 37.73
CA MET A 191 -46.86 5.03 37.00
C MET A 191 -45.57 5.84 37.14
N GLU A 192 -45.02 6.36 36.04
CA GLU A 192 -43.81 7.18 36.09
C GLU A 192 -44.05 8.50 36.84
N ASP A 193 -42.99 9.11 37.38
CA ASP A 193 -43.08 10.41 38.05
C ASP A 193 -43.25 11.57 37.05
N GLU A 194 -42.89 11.33 35.79
CA GLU A 194 -43.11 12.27 34.69
C GLU A 194 -44.57 12.22 34.19
N TRP A 195 -45.15 13.37 33.87
CA TRP A 195 -46.52 13.50 33.36
C TRP A 195 -46.63 14.70 32.41
N PHE A 196 -47.65 14.68 31.56
CA PHE A 196 -47.86 15.65 30.49
C PHE A 196 -49.26 16.24 30.60
N VAL A 197 -49.40 17.54 30.29
CA VAL A 197 -50.65 18.27 30.47
C VAL A 197 -50.92 19.28 29.38
N TYR A 198 -52.20 19.43 29.04
CA TYR A 198 -52.76 20.50 28.23
C TYR A 198 -53.82 21.25 29.06
N ALA A 199 -53.88 22.57 28.92
CA ALA A 199 -54.89 23.42 29.53
C ALA A 199 -55.35 24.52 28.56
N ALA A 200 -56.66 24.69 28.40
CA ALA A 200 -57.24 25.73 27.55
C ALA A 200 -57.10 27.13 28.21
N ARG A 201 -56.67 28.15 27.46
CA ARG A 201 -56.56 29.54 27.97
C ARG A 201 -57.95 30.18 28.11
N PHE A 202 -58.30 30.70 29.29
CA PHE A 202 -59.51 31.49 29.53
C PHE A 202 -59.52 32.79 28.70
N TYR A 203 -60.59 33.06 27.95
CA TYR A 203 -60.82 34.32 27.21
C TYR A 203 -61.67 35.30 28.04
N GLY A 204 -61.21 36.54 28.17
CA GLY A 204 -62.02 37.67 28.63
C GLY A 204 -61.22 38.98 28.63
N ASP A 205 -61.35 39.82 27.59
CA ASP A 205 -61.99 41.14 27.69
C ASP A 205 -61.99 41.92 26.36
N THR A 206 -63.02 42.76 26.23
CA THR A 206 -63.55 43.46 25.04
C THR A 206 -62.97 44.86 24.75
N HIS A 207 -63.16 45.30 23.49
CA HIS A 207 -63.15 46.68 22.93
C HIS A 207 -61.81 47.39 22.60
N SER A 208 -61.52 47.55 21.29
CA SER A 208 -61.57 48.86 20.58
C SER A 208 -61.05 48.77 19.13
N ASN A 209 -61.69 49.55 18.26
CA ASN A 209 -61.57 49.65 16.79
C ASN A 209 -60.21 50.08 16.20
N ASP A 210 -60.10 49.73 14.91
CA ASP A 210 -59.58 50.51 13.76
C ASP A 210 -58.13 50.35 13.23
N HIS A 211 -58.14 49.95 11.95
CA HIS A 211 -57.30 50.33 10.81
C HIS A 211 -55.86 49.79 10.62
N ALA A 212 -55.76 48.99 9.54
CA ALA A 212 -54.79 49.08 8.43
C ALA A 212 -53.39 48.44 8.55
N LEU A 213 -53.28 47.30 7.83
CA LEU A 213 -52.33 46.99 6.74
C LEU A 213 -50.81 46.90 7.00
N GLU A 214 -50.32 45.71 6.61
CA GLU A 214 -49.15 45.42 5.75
C GLU A 214 -47.78 45.03 6.35
N ASN A 215 -47.41 43.79 5.98
CA ASN A 215 -46.08 43.32 5.54
C ASN A 215 -44.88 43.43 6.49
N ASN A 216 -44.47 42.30 7.08
CA ASN A 216 -43.44 41.41 6.53
C ASN A 216 -42.83 40.49 7.61
N GLY A 217 -42.71 39.21 7.26
CA GLY A 217 -41.61 38.31 7.63
C GLY A 217 -40.97 38.44 9.01
N ALA A 218 -41.61 37.86 10.02
CA ALA A 218 -40.97 37.28 11.19
C ALA A 218 -41.94 36.25 11.76
N GLU A 219 -41.57 34.98 11.82
CA GLU A 219 -42.30 33.99 12.63
C GLU A 219 -42.14 34.39 14.09
N SER A 220 -43.10 35.21 14.56
CA SER A 220 -43.22 35.63 15.94
C SER A 220 -43.80 34.49 16.76
N SER A 221 -42.97 33.98 17.66
CA SER A 221 -43.34 33.66 19.04
C SER A 221 -44.66 34.31 19.49
N ALA A 222 -45.71 33.50 19.67
CA ALA A 222 -46.85 33.79 20.55
C ALA A 222 -47.70 32.53 20.76
N GLY A 223 -47.28 31.71 21.72
CA GLY A 223 -48.02 30.56 22.20
C GLY A 223 -47.29 29.92 23.36
N THR A 224 -46.96 30.71 24.40
CA THR A 224 -46.33 30.21 25.64
C THR A 224 -47.20 29.09 26.24
N LEU A 225 -46.85 27.85 25.92
CA LEU A 225 -47.34 26.63 26.53
C LEU A 225 -46.49 26.41 27.78
N ILE A 226 -47.15 26.34 28.93
CA ILE A 226 -46.47 26.06 30.19
C ILE A 226 -46.08 24.57 30.16
N SER A 227 -44.84 24.27 29.78
CA SER A 227 -44.19 23.08 30.31
C SER A 227 -43.74 23.43 31.73
N VAL A 228 -44.31 22.80 32.75
CA VAL A 228 -43.77 22.91 34.11
C VAL A 228 -42.66 21.87 34.21
N PRO A 229 -41.36 22.25 34.26
CA PRO A 229 -40.30 21.30 34.58
C PRO A 229 -40.39 20.99 36.08
N ASN A 230 -40.08 19.75 36.46
CA ASN A 230 -40.13 19.26 37.84
C ASN A 230 -39.04 19.83 38.77
N ASP A 231 -38.46 20.99 38.46
CA ASP A 231 -37.37 21.63 39.20
C ASP A 231 -37.67 23.11 39.43
N ALA A 232 -38.17 23.46 40.61
CA ALA A 232 -37.69 24.56 41.46
C ALA A 232 -38.73 24.97 42.52
N ALA A 233 -38.25 25.10 43.75
CA ALA A 233 -38.96 25.67 44.88
C ALA A 233 -39.33 27.15 44.65
N GLN A 234 -40.63 27.47 44.57
CA GLN A 234 -41.31 28.64 45.17
C GLN A 234 -42.83 28.60 44.89
N PRO A 235 -43.71 29.00 45.84
CA PRO A 235 -45.15 28.84 45.71
C PRO A 235 -45.79 30.04 44.99
N SER A 236 -46.38 29.82 43.82
CA SER A 236 -47.29 30.78 43.17
C SER A 236 -48.63 30.13 42.87
N THR A 237 -49.52 30.17 43.86
CA THR A 237 -51.00 30.21 43.83
C THR A 237 -51.84 29.40 42.82
N ASN A 238 -51.29 28.50 42.00
CA ASN A 238 -52.02 27.47 41.24
C ASN A 238 -51.12 26.23 41.09
N ASP A 239 -51.15 25.33 42.07
CA ASP A 239 -50.39 24.07 42.06
C ASP A 239 -51.04 23.04 41.11
N TRP A 240 -50.69 23.11 39.82
CA TRP A 240 -51.11 22.10 38.82
C TRP A 240 -50.46 20.72 39.03
N SER A 241 -49.48 20.60 39.93
CA SER A 241 -48.77 19.34 40.28
C SER A 241 -49.71 18.26 40.83
N HIS A 242 -50.81 18.66 41.47
CA HIS A 242 -51.79 17.73 42.02
C HIS A 242 -52.64 17.04 40.94
N LEU A 243 -52.70 17.58 39.72
CA LEU A 243 -53.50 16.99 38.63
C LEU A 243 -52.95 15.67 38.09
N ALA A 244 -51.64 15.42 38.21
CA ALA A 244 -51.05 14.11 37.91
C ALA A 244 -51.67 12.98 38.75
N GLN A 245 -52.18 13.32 39.93
CA GLN A 245 -52.87 12.41 40.83
C GLN A 245 -54.36 12.24 40.47
N THR A 246 -54.87 12.84 39.40
CA THR A 246 -56.19 12.50 38.83
C THR A 246 -56.14 11.24 37.97
N VAL A 247 -54.94 10.83 37.53
CA VAL A 247 -54.70 9.63 36.70
C VAL A 247 -54.21 8.46 37.58
N TRP A 248 -54.68 7.24 37.33
CA TRP A 248 -54.27 6.02 38.05
C TRP A 248 -54.17 4.82 37.12
N LYS A 249 -53.55 3.74 37.59
CA LYS A 249 -53.52 2.46 36.89
C LYS A 249 -54.95 1.93 36.73
N THR A 250 -55.48 2.01 35.52
CA THR A 250 -56.77 1.43 35.11
C THR A 250 -56.56 0.65 33.81
N GLN A 251 -57.38 -0.40 33.61
CA GLN A 251 -57.43 -1.16 32.35
C GLN A 251 -58.76 -0.97 31.61
N GLU A 252 -59.69 -0.23 32.19
CA GLU A 252 -61.00 0.08 31.61
C GLU A 252 -61.18 1.59 31.48
N VAL A 253 -61.98 2.01 30.50
CA VAL A 253 -62.43 3.39 30.36
C VAL A 253 -63.37 3.73 31.51
N LYS A 254 -63.12 4.83 32.21
CA LYS A 254 -63.98 5.32 33.30
C LYS A 254 -64.56 6.67 32.91
N ILE A 255 -65.88 6.79 33.01
CA ILE A 255 -66.65 7.98 32.63
C ILE A 255 -67.22 8.58 33.91
N LEU A 256 -66.95 9.86 34.14
CA LEU A 256 -67.44 10.62 35.28
C LEU A 256 -68.21 11.84 34.73
N ASP A 257 -69.52 11.70 34.55
CA ASP A 257 -70.37 12.73 33.92
C ASP A 257 -70.63 13.95 34.84
N ASP A 258 -70.76 13.75 36.15
CA ASP A 258 -70.77 14.85 37.13
C ASP A 258 -70.16 14.43 38.47
N ILE A 259 -68.94 14.91 38.71
CA ILE A 259 -68.13 14.62 39.90
C ILE A 259 -68.81 15.10 41.20
N ALA A 260 -69.69 16.11 41.12
CA ALA A 260 -70.43 16.60 42.29
C ALA A 260 -71.55 15.65 42.74
N THR A 261 -72.01 14.76 41.86
CA THR A 261 -73.10 13.80 42.13
C THR A 261 -72.61 12.42 42.56
N LEU A 262 -71.30 12.18 42.49
CA LEU A 262 -70.67 10.90 42.87
C LEU A 262 -70.78 10.69 44.39
N SER A 263 -71.36 9.56 44.78
CA SER A 263 -71.49 9.13 46.18
C SER A 263 -70.34 8.19 46.59
N ASP A 264 -70.03 8.10 47.89
CA ASP A 264 -68.93 7.32 48.49
C ASP A 264 -68.98 5.78 48.19
N SER A 265 -69.93 5.29 47.38
CA SER A 265 -70.17 3.86 47.11
C SER A 265 -69.70 3.35 45.74
N GLU A 266 -68.85 4.07 45.01
CA GLU A 266 -68.20 3.55 43.81
C GLU A 266 -66.89 2.83 44.17
N SER A 267 -66.98 1.52 44.39
CA SER A 267 -65.91 0.64 44.92
C SER A 267 -64.71 0.41 43.97
N GLU A 268 -64.55 1.18 42.91
CA GLU A 268 -63.59 0.90 41.81
C GLU A 268 -62.50 1.96 41.60
N ILE A 269 -62.59 3.15 42.22
CA ILE A 269 -61.59 4.21 42.06
C ILE A 269 -60.62 4.22 43.26
N PRO A 270 -59.31 3.96 43.06
CA PRO A 270 -58.32 4.02 44.13
C PRO A 270 -58.14 5.44 44.69
N ASP A 271 -58.04 5.55 46.02
CA ASP A 271 -57.86 6.83 46.73
C ASP A 271 -58.92 7.91 46.38
N PHE A 272 -60.17 7.48 46.18
CA PHE A 272 -61.29 8.33 45.74
C PHE A 272 -61.42 9.65 46.51
N LYS A 273 -61.25 9.65 47.84
CA LYS A 273 -61.34 10.88 48.67
C LYS A 273 -60.28 11.92 48.34
N LEU A 274 -59.05 11.47 48.07
CA LEU A 274 -57.94 12.35 47.69
C LEU A 274 -58.19 12.93 46.30
N ARG A 275 -58.64 12.10 45.35
CA ARG A 275 -58.93 12.53 43.97
C ARG A 275 -60.14 13.45 43.88
N GLN A 276 -61.19 13.17 44.64
CA GLN A 276 -62.38 14.03 44.73
C GLN A 276 -62.02 15.43 45.24
N GLN A 277 -61.08 15.53 46.18
CA GLN A 277 -60.56 16.81 46.64
C GLN A 277 -59.82 17.55 45.52
N ILE A 278 -58.95 16.86 44.78
CA ILE A 278 -58.22 17.44 43.64
C ILE A 278 -59.17 17.89 42.52
N TYR A 279 -60.17 17.09 42.18
CA TYR A 279 -61.19 17.47 41.18
C TYR A 279 -61.96 18.72 41.60
N ARG A 280 -62.28 18.87 42.89
CA ARG A 280 -62.93 20.08 43.42
C ARG A 280 -62.00 21.30 43.41
N ASP A 281 -60.75 21.12 43.82
CA ASP A 281 -59.75 22.20 43.89
C ASP A 281 -59.42 22.74 42.49
N ALA A 282 -59.50 21.90 41.45
CA ALA A 282 -59.30 22.28 40.05
C ALA A 282 -60.60 22.60 39.27
N ASP A 283 -61.75 22.72 39.96
CA ASP A 283 -63.08 22.96 39.37
C ASP A 283 -63.48 22.00 38.24
N ILE A 284 -62.99 20.75 38.28
CA ILE A 284 -63.32 19.72 37.29
C ILE A 284 -64.70 19.14 37.63
N ARG A 285 -65.63 19.23 36.68
CA ARG A 285 -67.01 18.75 36.83
C ARG A 285 -67.25 17.41 36.15
N SER A 286 -66.54 17.11 35.07
CA SER A 286 -66.63 15.82 34.40
C SER A 286 -65.27 15.37 33.88
N SER A 287 -65.06 14.05 33.83
CA SER A 287 -63.78 13.47 33.45
C SER A 287 -63.97 12.16 32.68
N LEU A 288 -63.19 11.98 31.63
CA LEU A 288 -63.09 10.75 30.86
C LEU A 288 -61.67 10.20 30.97
N VAL A 289 -61.50 9.06 31.64
CA VAL A 289 -60.20 8.42 31.89
C VAL A 289 -60.07 7.20 30.98
N VAL A 290 -59.04 7.18 30.14
CA VAL A 290 -58.83 6.20 29.08
C VAL A 290 -57.43 5.58 29.20
N PRO A 291 -57.32 4.25 29.32
CA PRO A 291 -56.03 3.57 29.32
C PRO A 291 -55.48 3.45 27.89
N LEU A 292 -54.19 3.72 27.70
CA LEU A 292 -53.49 3.49 26.44
C LEU A 292 -52.82 2.12 26.50
N ILE A 293 -53.47 1.11 25.90
CA ILE A 293 -53.02 -0.28 25.96
C ILE A 293 -52.53 -0.71 24.58
N CYS A 294 -51.31 -1.22 24.49
CA CYS A 294 -50.78 -1.84 23.28
C CYS A 294 -50.38 -3.29 23.59
N ARG A 295 -50.89 -4.25 22.81
CA ARG A 295 -50.56 -5.69 22.98
C ARG A 295 -50.73 -6.22 24.41
N GLN A 296 -51.81 -5.82 25.10
CA GLN A 296 -52.12 -6.18 26.50
C GLN A 296 -51.19 -5.55 27.56
N GLU A 297 -50.28 -4.66 27.17
CA GLU A 297 -49.44 -3.89 28.10
C GLU A 297 -49.97 -2.45 28.20
N LEU A 298 -50.11 -1.96 29.43
CA LEU A 298 -50.51 -0.58 29.69
C LEU A 298 -49.30 0.33 29.44
N MET A 299 -49.40 1.23 28.46
CA MET A 299 -48.34 2.17 28.10
C MET A 299 -48.45 3.48 28.86
N ALA A 300 -49.66 3.99 29.00
CA ALA A 300 -49.97 5.24 29.69
C ALA A 300 -51.46 5.29 30.05
N VAL A 301 -51.86 6.27 30.84
CA VAL A 301 -53.27 6.57 31.10
C VAL A 301 -53.52 8.05 30.82
N LEU A 302 -54.56 8.32 30.03
CA LEU A 302 -55.00 9.64 29.61
C LEU A 302 -56.28 10.01 30.36
N ALA A 303 -56.41 11.27 30.77
CA ALA A 303 -57.64 11.81 31.33
C ALA A 303 -58.00 13.14 30.67
N LEU A 304 -59.24 13.23 30.19
CA LEU A 304 -59.83 14.43 29.59
C LEU A 304 -60.79 15.05 30.62
N HIS A 305 -60.54 16.29 31.02
CA HIS A 305 -61.23 16.98 32.10
C HIS A 305 -61.98 18.21 31.58
N GLN A 306 -63.25 18.35 31.95
CA GLN A 306 -64.04 19.55 31.72
C GLN A 306 -64.29 20.27 33.05
N SER A 307 -64.01 21.57 33.07
CA SER A 307 -64.22 22.44 34.22
C SER A 307 -65.49 23.30 34.08
N GLY A 308 -66.06 23.73 35.22
CA GLY A 308 -67.21 24.63 35.29
C GLY A 308 -68.58 23.98 35.10
N GLU A 309 -68.86 23.42 33.91
CA GLU A 309 -70.14 22.73 33.61
C GLU A 309 -69.94 21.23 33.39
N PRO A 310 -70.86 20.36 33.86
CA PRO A 310 -70.79 18.93 33.61
C PRO A 310 -71.03 18.63 32.13
N ARG A 311 -70.12 17.87 31.50
CA ARG A 311 -70.25 17.38 30.13
C ARG A 311 -70.74 15.94 30.17
N VAL A 312 -71.85 15.68 29.48
CA VAL A 312 -72.31 14.31 29.21
C VAL A 312 -71.60 13.81 27.97
N TRP A 313 -70.70 12.84 28.16
CA TRP A 313 -69.93 12.25 27.07
C TRP A 313 -70.84 11.39 26.19
N GLN A 314 -70.95 11.73 24.91
CA GLN A 314 -71.77 10.94 23.99
C GLN A 314 -71.06 9.64 23.57
N ASP A 315 -71.83 8.59 23.27
CA ASP A 315 -71.27 7.29 22.86
C ASP A 315 -70.32 7.41 21.64
N ASP A 316 -70.62 8.32 20.72
CA ASP A 316 -69.78 8.57 19.55
C ASP A 316 -68.47 9.30 19.88
N GLU A 317 -68.49 10.21 20.85
CA GLU A 317 -67.28 10.86 21.39
C GLU A 317 -66.39 9.84 22.11
N ILE A 318 -66.98 8.99 22.96
CA ILE A 318 -66.25 7.95 23.71
C ILE A 318 -65.56 6.98 22.75
N GLN A 319 -66.28 6.49 21.74
CA GLN A 319 -65.71 5.59 20.73
C GLN A 319 -64.56 6.25 19.96
N LEU A 320 -64.68 7.54 19.65
CA LEU A 320 -63.62 8.29 18.98
C LEU A 320 -62.37 8.44 19.86
N VAL A 321 -62.54 8.74 21.15
CA VAL A 321 -61.42 8.84 22.12
C VAL A 321 -60.70 7.50 22.23
N ILE A 322 -61.43 6.38 22.31
CA ILE A 322 -60.84 5.04 22.38
C ILE A 322 -60.01 4.73 21.13
N VAL A 323 -60.56 4.98 19.94
CA VAL A 323 -59.85 4.73 18.67
C VAL A 323 -58.56 5.56 18.58
N VAL A 324 -58.60 6.82 19.01
CA VAL A 324 -57.42 7.69 19.01
C VAL A 324 -56.41 7.26 20.08
N ALA A 325 -56.88 6.84 21.26
CA ALA A 325 -56.04 6.34 22.34
C ALA A 325 -55.31 5.03 21.95
N ASP A 326 -55.97 4.12 21.22
CA ASP A 326 -55.33 2.91 20.69
C ASP A 326 -54.21 3.24 19.70
N GLN A 327 -54.43 4.22 18.81
CA GLN A 327 -53.39 4.68 17.88
C GLN A 327 -52.23 5.38 18.61
N ALA A 328 -52.54 6.18 19.63
CA ALA A 328 -51.53 6.79 20.49
C ALA A 328 -50.72 5.71 21.24
N ALA A 329 -51.37 4.68 21.79
CA ALA A 329 -50.72 3.57 22.48
C ALA A 329 -49.76 2.80 21.55
N LEU A 330 -50.18 2.55 20.30
CA LEU A 330 -49.35 1.92 19.28
C LEU A 330 -48.11 2.76 18.96
N ALA A 331 -48.27 4.07 18.78
CA ALA A 331 -47.18 4.98 18.50
C ALA A 331 -46.15 5.05 19.65
N LEU A 332 -46.63 5.12 20.90
CA LEU A 332 -45.77 5.12 22.08
C LEU A 332 -44.97 3.82 22.20
N SER A 333 -45.60 2.67 21.92
CA SER A 333 -44.91 1.38 21.89
C SER A 333 -43.81 1.33 20.83
N GLN A 334 -44.07 1.86 19.62
CA GLN A 334 -43.07 1.90 18.55
C GLN A 334 -41.90 2.84 18.87
N ALA A 335 -42.17 4.02 19.41
CA ALA A 335 -41.15 4.98 19.80
C ALA A 335 -40.23 4.42 20.90
N ARG A 336 -40.82 3.78 21.93
CA ARG A 336 -40.07 3.12 23.01
C ARG A 336 -39.20 1.98 22.48
N ALA A 337 -39.73 1.16 21.57
CA ALA A 337 -38.96 0.09 20.93
C ALA A 337 -37.80 0.64 20.08
N TYR A 338 -38.03 1.73 19.35
CA TYR A 338 -36.99 2.37 18.53
C TYR A 338 -35.85 2.94 19.39
N GLU A 339 -36.15 3.64 20.49
CA GLU A 339 -35.12 4.14 21.42
C GLU A 339 -34.29 3.00 22.03
N GLN A 340 -34.92 1.88 22.40
CA GLN A 340 -34.20 0.69 22.89
C GLN A 340 -33.27 0.08 21.83
N VAL A 341 -33.74 -0.05 20.59
CA VAL A 341 -32.94 -0.56 19.47
C VAL A 341 -31.77 0.39 19.18
N GLN A 342 -32.01 1.71 19.20
CA GLN A 342 -30.97 2.71 18.99
C GLN A 342 -29.90 2.68 20.09
N ALA A 343 -30.30 2.55 21.35
CA ALA A 343 -29.37 2.41 22.48
C ALA A 343 -28.52 1.12 22.36
N LEU A 344 -29.14 0.01 21.93
CA LEU A 344 -28.43 -1.25 21.69
C LEU A 344 -27.46 -1.13 20.50
N ALA A 345 -27.88 -0.49 19.41
CA ALA A 345 -27.03 -0.26 18.23
C ALA A 345 -25.84 0.66 18.52
N GLN A 346 -26.04 1.72 19.32
CA GLN A 346 -24.95 2.58 19.78
C GLN A 346 -23.94 1.80 20.64
N ARG A 347 -24.42 0.92 21.52
CA ARG A 347 -23.57 0.01 22.31
C ARG A 347 -22.75 -0.92 21.42
N GLU A 348 -23.39 -1.57 20.43
CA GLU A 348 -22.69 -2.45 19.49
C GLU A 348 -21.67 -1.68 18.62
N ALA A 349 -22.02 -0.48 18.16
CA ALA A 349 -21.12 0.37 17.38
C ALA A 349 -19.86 0.75 18.16
N LEU A 350 -20.00 1.06 19.46
CA LEU A 350 -18.87 1.36 20.32
C LEU A 350 -17.96 0.14 20.51
N VAL A 351 -18.54 -1.04 20.79
CA VAL A 351 -17.77 -2.30 20.91
C VAL A 351 -17.07 -2.65 19.61
N ASN A 352 -17.73 -2.46 18.46
CA ASN A 352 -17.15 -2.70 17.14
C ASN A 352 -16.02 -1.71 16.82
N THR A 353 -16.17 -0.44 17.21
CA THR A 353 -15.12 0.57 17.04
C THR A 353 -13.87 0.20 17.84
N ILE A 354 -14.04 -0.18 19.11
CA ILE A 354 -12.94 -0.66 19.97
C ILE A 354 -12.31 -1.93 19.37
N THR A 355 -13.12 -2.88 18.91
CA THR A 355 -12.65 -4.11 18.27
C THR A 355 -11.88 -3.83 16.97
N SER A 356 -12.32 -2.86 16.19
CA SER A 356 -11.64 -2.44 14.95
C SER A 356 -10.30 -1.78 15.25
N ALA A 357 -10.23 -0.93 16.27
CA ALA A 357 -8.97 -0.32 16.71
C ALA A 357 -7.97 -1.36 17.24
N ILE A 358 -8.45 -2.39 17.94
CA ILE A 358 -7.65 -3.54 18.37
C ILE A 358 -7.11 -4.32 17.16
N ARG A 359 -7.93 -4.51 16.11
CA ARG A 359 -7.52 -5.26 14.90
C ARG A 359 -6.61 -4.48 13.96
N SER A 360 -6.57 -3.15 14.04
CA SER A 360 -5.79 -2.32 13.11
C SER A 360 -4.29 -2.26 13.41
N SER A 361 -3.85 -2.61 14.62
CA SER A 361 -2.43 -2.70 14.96
C SER A 361 -2.08 -4.13 15.39
N LEU A 362 -0.87 -4.55 15.05
CA LEU A 362 -0.26 -5.80 15.51
C LEU A 362 0.70 -5.56 16.69
N ASP A 363 0.96 -4.29 17.03
CA ASP A 363 1.81 -3.94 18.16
C ASP A 363 0.97 -3.96 19.46
N PRO A 364 1.31 -4.82 20.44
CA PRO A 364 0.63 -4.83 21.72
C PRO A 364 0.59 -3.46 22.42
N GLN A 365 1.60 -2.60 22.28
CA GLN A 365 1.61 -1.29 22.95
C GLN A 365 0.51 -0.35 22.40
N ASP A 366 0.36 -0.29 21.08
CA ASP A 366 -0.69 0.50 20.43
C ASP A 366 -2.08 -0.02 20.78
N ILE A 367 -2.24 -1.35 20.80
CA ILE A 367 -3.49 -2.00 21.18
C ILE A 367 -3.88 -1.61 22.61
N PHE A 368 -2.95 -1.67 23.57
CA PHE A 368 -3.24 -1.34 24.97
C PHE A 368 -3.54 0.15 25.18
N ALA A 369 -2.83 1.04 24.48
CA ALA A 369 -3.11 2.46 24.50
C ALA A 369 -4.50 2.77 23.92
N ALA A 370 -4.85 2.18 22.78
CA ALA A 370 -6.15 2.35 22.14
C ALA A 370 -7.31 1.86 23.04
N ILE A 371 -7.19 0.69 23.65
CA ILE A 371 -8.21 0.15 24.56
C ILE A 371 -8.44 1.08 25.74
N THR A 372 -7.36 1.52 26.40
CA THR A 372 -7.48 2.36 27.60
C THR A 372 -8.03 3.74 27.29
N GLN A 373 -7.65 4.33 26.16
CA GLN A 373 -8.16 5.62 25.72
C GLN A 373 -9.64 5.57 25.32
N GLN A 374 -10.04 4.61 24.47
CA GLN A 374 -11.41 4.51 23.97
C GLN A 374 -12.39 4.17 25.10
N LEU A 375 -12.04 3.23 25.98
CA LEU A 375 -12.88 2.87 27.12
C LEU A 375 -12.95 4.02 28.15
N GLY A 376 -11.85 4.72 28.38
CA GLY A 376 -11.80 5.89 29.26
C GLY A 376 -12.72 7.02 28.79
N GLN A 377 -12.68 7.33 27.50
CA GLN A 377 -13.53 8.34 26.88
C GLN A 377 -15.01 7.94 26.87
N ALA A 378 -15.32 6.69 26.50
CA ALA A 378 -16.70 6.22 26.38
C ALA A 378 -17.46 6.20 27.71
N LEU A 379 -16.76 5.88 28.81
CA LEU A 379 -17.35 5.86 30.15
C LEU A 379 -17.18 7.17 30.91
N HIS A 380 -16.55 8.19 30.32
CA HIS A 380 -16.26 9.48 30.95
C HIS A 380 -15.63 9.34 32.35
N VAL A 381 -14.63 8.46 32.47
CA VAL A 381 -13.91 8.21 33.73
C VAL A 381 -12.65 9.06 33.82
N ASP A 382 -12.22 9.37 35.05
CA ASP A 382 -11.02 10.19 35.28
C ASP A 382 -9.73 9.41 34.96
N GLY A 383 -9.75 8.08 35.09
CA GLY A 383 -8.63 7.23 34.71
C GLY A 383 -9.02 5.81 34.32
N CYS A 384 -8.29 5.25 33.37
CA CYS A 384 -8.42 3.87 32.90
C CYS A 384 -7.04 3.24 32.76
N ALA A 385 -6.78 2.10 33.40
CA ALA A 385 -5.52 1.40 33.32
C ALA A 385 -5.73 -0.08 32.94
N LEU A 386 -4.91 -0.57 32.01
CA LEU A 386 -4.85 -1.97 31.63
C LEU A 386 -3.56 -2.58 32.16
N SER A 387 -3.69 -3.69 32.87
CA SER A 387 -2.56 -4.35 33.50
C SER A 387 -2.55 -5.85 33.21
N LEU A 388 -1.36 -6.39 32.95
CA LEU A 388 -1.14 -7.82 32.72
C LEU A 388 -0.48 -8.43 33.94
N TRP A 389 -1.02 -9.57 34.37
CA TRP A 389 -0.52 -10.33 35.52
C TRP A 389 -1.20 -11.70 35.56
N THR A 390 -0.52 -12.65 36.19
CA THR A 390 -0.97 -14.02 36.43
C THR A 390 -0.84 -14.35 37.93
N GLU A 391 -1.38 -15.49 38.37
CA GLU A 391 -1.30 -15.92 39.78
C GLU A 391 0.15 -16.15 40.25
N ASP A 392 1.04 -16.51 39.32
CA ASP A 392 2.46 -16.78 39.58
C ASP A 392 3.32 -15.50 39.67
N ASP A 393 2.78 -14.35 39.23
CA ASP A 393 3.50 -13.08 39.22
C ASP A 393 3.54 -12.43 40.62
N GLU A 394 4.67 -11.81 40.96
CA GLU A 394 4.81 -11.12 42.25
C GLU A 394 4.15 -9.73 42.23
N TYR A 395 4.21 -9.03 41.08
CA TYR A 395 3.71 -7.66 40.90
C TYR A 395 2.90 -7.50 39.62
N VAL A 396 2.00 -6.52 39.62
CA VAL A 396 1.19 -6.16 38.45
C VAL A 396 1.99 -5.30 37.47
N GLN A 397 1.98 -5.67 36.19
CA GLN A 397 2.58 -4.88 35.12
C GLN A 397 1.53 -4.01 34.41
N CYS A 398 1.67 -2.68 34.51
CA CYS A 398 0.85 -1.75 33.73
C CYS A 398 1.35 -1.67 32.30
N VAL A 399 0.45 -1.90 31.34
CA VAL A 399 0.78 -1.89 29.91
C VAL A 399 -0.01 -0.85 29.11
N GLY A 400 -1.03 -0.24 29.72
CA GLY A 400 -1.77 0.89 29.14
C GLY A 400 -2.36 1.79 30.22
N LEU A 401 -2.39 3.09 29.98
CA LEU A 401 -2.92 4.09 30.91
C LEU A 401 -3.54 5.28 30.18
N HIS A 402 -4.74 5.64 30.59
CA HIS A 402 -5.44 6.86 30.24
C HIS A 402 -5.75 7.65 31.51
N ASP A 403 -5.46 8.96 31.51
CA ASP A 403 -5.70 9.88 32.63
C ASP A 403 -6.20 11.22 32.07
N SER A 404 -7.39 11.64 32.48
CA SER A 404 -8.06 12.86 32.01
C SER A 404 -7.37 14.15 32.50
N SER A 405 -6.55 14.06 33.57
CA SER A 405 -5.81 15.20 34.13
C SER A 405 -4.58 15.62 33.33
N SER A 406 -4.18 14.82 32.34
CA SER A 406 -3.02 15.08 31.47
C SER A 406 -3.28 16.12 30.37
N GLN A 407 -4.55 16.36 30.00
CA GLN A 407 -4.91 17.17 28.84
C GLN A 407 -4.97 18.69 29.10
N THR A 408 -4.87 19.14 30.35
CA THR A 408 -4.98 20.57 30.70
C THR A 408 -3.66 21.36 30.69
N SER A 409 -2.56 20.77 30.18
CA SER A 409 -1.24 21.44 30.16
C SER A 409 -0.72 21.84 28.77
N GLU A 410 -1.54 21.76 27.72
CA GLU A 410 -1.14 22.09 26.33
C GLU A 410 -1.82 23.36 25.76
N SER A 411 -2.37 24.25 26.61
CA SER A 411 -3.06 25.47 26.13
C SER A 411 -2.58 26.78 26.77
N ILE A 412 -1.29 26.91 27.09
CA ILE A 412 -0.69 28.23 27.38
C ILE A 412 0.63 28.32 26.61
N GLY A 413 0.58 28.91 25.41
CA GLY A 413 1.80 29.08 24.60
C GLY A 413 1.67 29.65 23.19
N GLU A 414 0.55 30.21 22.75
CA GLU A 414 0.48 31.03 21.53
C GLU A 414 -0.36 32.28 21.80
N ASP A 415 0.30 33.33 22.28
CA ASP A 415 0.03 34.73 21.94
C ASP A 415 0.91 35.63 22.82
N LEU A 416 2.08 35.99 22.30
CA LEU A 416 2.79 37.25 22.58
C LEU A 416 4.04 37.31 21.71
N VAL A 417 3.83 37.57 20.41
CA VAL A 417 4.85 38.14 19.54
C VAL A 417 4.73 39.65 19.59
N GLY A 418 5.83 40.30 19.97
CA GLY A 418 6.10 41.69 19.60
C GLY A 418 6.34 42.62 20.78
N LEU A 419 7.60 42.80 21.15
CA LEU A 419 8.23 44.13 21.26
C LEU A 419 9.71 44.00 21.68
N LEU A 420 10.56 44.58 20.82
CA LEU A 420 11.87 45.19 21.10
C LEU A 420 13.17 44.35 21.00
N PRO A 421 14.30 45.00 20.66
CA PRO A 421 15.20 44.57 19.60
C PRO A 421 16.62 44.17 20.06
N THR A 422 17.37 43.58 19.13
CA THR A 422 18.84 43.62 18.93
C THR A 422 19.73 43.97 20.14
N SER A 423 20.66 43.09 20.51
CA SER A 423 22.11 43.33 20.37
C SER A 423 22.99 42.33 21.17
N THR A 424 23.98 41.78 20.46
CA THR A 424 25.38 41.55 20.84
C THR A 424 25.82 40.69 22.06
N VAL A 425 26.78 39.82 21.72
CA VAL A 425 28.01 39.44 22.45
C VAL A 425 27.88 38.29 23.46
N GLY A 426 28.61 37.22 23.15
CA GLY A 426 28.77 36.07 24.03
C GLY A 426 29.78 36.28 25.15
N THR A 427 29.88 35.30 26.02
CA THR A 427 31.15 34.72 26.52
C THR A 427 30.86 33.57 27.48
N ASN A 428 31.42 32.41 27.13
CA ASN A 428 32.10 31.41 27.96
C ASN A 428 31.83 31.30 29.47
N SER A 429 31.50 30.04 29.83
CA SER A 429 32.10 29.20 30.88
C SER A 429 32.16 29.73 32.32
N SER A 430 31.68 28.92 33.27
CA SER A 430 32.55 28.00 34.03
C SER A 430 31.92 27.48 35.34
N LEU A 431 32.31 26.23 35.64
CA LEU A 431 32.65 25.68 36.96
C LEU A 431 31.55 25.41 38.02
N ASN A 432 31.30 24.10 38.15
CA ASN A 432 31.10 23.34 39.38
C ASN A 432 31.84 23.89 40.61
N SER A 433 31.23 23.75 41.81
CA SER A 433 31.89 23.06 42.94
C SER A 433 30.98 22.88 44.17
N HIS A 434 30.93 21.62 44.62
CA HIS A 434 31.02 21.11 46.00
C HIS A 434 30.07 21.63 47.11
N LEU A 435 29.41 20.73 47.85
CA LEU A 435 30.02 20.03 48.99
C LEU A 435 29.18 18.86 49.55
N PHE A 436 29.90 17.96 50.20
CA PHE A 436 29.61 16.61 50.72
C PHE A 436 28.71 16.53 51.96
N LEU A 437 28.14 15.34 52.21
CA LEU A 437 28.37 14.58 53.46
C LEU A 437 28.05 13.06 53.31
N GLU A 438 29.07 12.27 53.64
CA GLU A 438 29.23 10.81 53.82
C GLU A 438 28.41 10.26 55.03
N THR A 439 28.23 8.96 55.36
CA THR A 439 28.47 7.59 54.83
C THR A 439 27.78 6.60 55.82
N THR A 440 27.38 5.38 55.40
CA THR A 440 27.68 4.10 56.10
C THR A 440 27.22 2.83 55.33
N GLN A 441 28.22 2.08 54.83
CA GLN A 441 28.44 0.62 54.70
C GLN A 441 27.32 -0.44 54.41
N LEU A 442 27.37 -1.01 53.18
CA LEU A 442 27.46 -2.44 52.69
C LEU A 442 27.05 -3.66 53.58
N PRO A 443 26.68 -4.86 53.01
CA PRO A 443 27.29 -5.50 51.82
C PRO A 443 26.36 -6.16 50.76
N SER A 444 27.05 -6.63 49.72
CA SER A 444 26.75 -7.12 48.37
C SER A 444 25.98 -8.44 48.16
N ALA A 445 25.35 -8.56 46.99
CA ALA A 445 25.48 -9.64 45.98
C ALA A 445 24.76 -9.16 44.70
N GLY A 446 25.17 -9.32 43.44
CA GLY A 446 26.29 -9.95 42.75
C GLY A 446 25.89 -10.04 41.26
N HIS A 447 26.85 -9.84 40.35
CA HIS A 447 26.83 -10.09 38.89
C HIS A 447 26.41 -8.96 37.90
N PRO A 448 27.05 -8.92 36.70
CA PRO A 448 27.91 -7.80 36.31
C PRO A 448 27.40 -6.99 35.11
N GLN A 449 27.79 -5.72 35.06
CA GLN A 449 27.87 -4.92 33.84
C GLN A 449 29.32 -4.88 33.35
N ILE A 450 29.52 -4.81 32.02
CA ILE A 450 30.44 -3.90 31.30
C ILE A 450 30.11 -4.09 29.78
N ASN A 451 29.52 -3.14 29.06
CA ASN A 451 30.09 -1.92 28.43
C ASN A 451 31.18 -2.25 27.37
N THR A 452 31.11 -1.89 26.10
CA THR A 452 31.19 -0.50 25.57
C THR A 452 31.35 -0.50 24.02
N ARG A 453 30.83 0.56 23.36
CA ARG A 453 31.42 1.46 22.30
C ARG A 453 32.20 0.85 21.12
N ARG A 454 32.27 1.42 19.90
CA ARG A 454 31.64 2.48 19.07
C ARG A 454 32.40 2.44 17.71
N SER A 455 31.81 3.08 16.70
CA SER A 455 32.36 3.60 15.41
C SER A 455 32.26 2.65 14.21
N GLY A 456 31.63 2.99 13.07
CA GLY A 456 30.98 4.21 12.62
C GLY A 456 31.32 4.46 11.15
N THR A 457 30.31 4.55 10.27
CA THR A 457 30.21 5.52 9.16
C THR A 457 28.81 5.46 8.56
N SER A 458 28.31 6.65 8.33
CA SER A 458 26.99 7.14 7.92
C SER A 458 26.59 6.81 6.48
N LEU A 459 25.28 6.63 6.28
CA LEU A 459 24.53 7.10 5.10
C LEU A 459 23.11 7.45 5.57
N ASP A 460 22.75 8.70 5.30
CA ASP A 460 21.54 9.42 5.75
C ASP A 460 20.25 8.91 5.10
N GLY A 461 19.15 9.10 5.82
CA GLY A 461 17.95 9.69 5.23
C GLY A 461 16.66 8.89 5.37
N LEU A 462 15.80 9.38 6.27
CA LEU A 462 14.37 9.11 6.45
C LEU A 462 14.02 8.04 7.49
N GLU A 463 13.01 8.40 8.29
CA GLU A 463 12.35 7.64 9.37
C GLU A 463 13.06 7.70 10.73
N ASP A 464 12.72 8.71 11.55
CA ASP A 464 12.03 8.42 12.81
C ASP A 464 11.43 9.70 13.43
N ALA A 465 10.10 9.79 13.40
CA ALA A 465 9.31 10.67 14.26
C ALA A 465 8.59 9.81 15.32
N GLY A 466 9.30 8.82 15.87
CA GLY A 466 8.84 7.96 16.95
C GLY A 466 8.75 8.71 18.28
N ALA A 467 7.54 8.74 18.82
CA ALA A 467 7.17 9.36 20.07
C ALA A 467 8.07 8.95 21.26
N THR A 468 8.31 9.91 22.15
CA THR A 468 8.98 9.73 23.43
C THR A 468 8.27 8.67 24.29
N LEU A 469 8.96 7.55 24.57
CA LEU A 469 8.56 6.51 25.51
C LEU A 469 8.16 7.11 26.88
N ARG A 470 6.86 7.17 27.17
CA ARG A 470 6.35 7.39 28.54
C ARG A 470 6.61 6.12 29.35
N HIS A 471 7.54 6.16 30.30
CA HIS A 471 7.74 5.07 31.26
C HIS A 471 6.42 4.80 32.03
N LEU A 472 5.77 3.68 31.73
CA LEU A 472 4.54 3.26 32.43
C LEU A 472 4.87 2.84 33.87
N PRO A 473 4.00 3.18 34.84
CA PRO A 473 4.26 2.89 36.25
C PRO A 473 4.13 1.39 36.57
N GLN A 474 5.10 0.83 37.29
CA GLN A 474 4.99 -0.52 37.87
C GLN A 474 4.25 -0.49 39.22
N SER A 475 3.48 -1.54 39.52
CA SER A 475 2.81 -1.66 40.82
C SER A 475 3.83 -1.74 41.96
N ARG A 476 3.54 -1.07 43.08
CA ARG A 476 4.34 -1.11 44.31
C ARG A 476 3.82 -2.11 45.35
N VAL A 477 2.68 -2.73 45.07
CA VAL A 477 2.02 -3.66 45.99
C VAL A 477 2.00 -5.06 45.36
N PRO A 478 2.43 -6.11 46.08
CA PRO A 478 2.42 -7.46 45.55
C PRO A 478 0.99 -7.98 45.40
N ILE A 479 0.75 -8.83 44.39
CA ILE A 479 -0.60 -9.35 44.04
C ILE A 479 -1.28 -10.05 45.23
N LYS A 480 -0.49 -10.75 46.06
CA LYS A 480 -0.96 -11.41 47.30
C LYS A 480 -1.45 -10.44 48.38
N GLY A 481 -0.99 -9.19 48.36
CA GLY A 481 -1.36 -8.14 49.32
C GLY A 481 -2.53 -7.26 48.90
N ASN A 482 -3.07 -7.44 47.67
CA ASN A 482 -4.15 -6.62 47.16
C ASN A 482 -5.52 -7.33 47.24
N PRO A 483 -6.45 -6.87 48.11
CA PRO A 483 -7.73 -7.54 48.32
C PRO A 483 -8.67 -7.47 47.12
N VAL A 484 -8.55 -6.46 46.24
CA VAL A 484 -9.32 -6.36 45.00
C VAL A 484 -8.88 -7.44 44.01
N LEU A 485 -7.56 -7.63 43.84
CA LEU A 485 -7.02 -8.66 42.95
C LEU A 485 -7.25 -10.08 43.49
N GLN A 486 -7.19 -10.27 44.80
CA GLN A 486 -7.54 -11.55 45.44
C GLN A 486 -9.03 -11.89 45.27
N HIS A 487 -9.91 -10.88 45.36
CA HIS A 487 -11.33 -11.08 45.09
C HIS A 487 -11.58 -11.44 43.62
N LEU A 488 -10.87 -10.80 42.69
CA LEU A 488 -10.92 -11.14 41.27
C LEU A 488 -10.45 -12.58 41.00
N LEU A 489 -9.32 -13.01 41.59
CA LEU A 489 -8.81 -14.38 41.49
C LEU A 489 -9.81 -15.41 42.01
N THR A 490 -10.49 -15.12 43.12
CA THR A 490 -11.43 -16.05 43.76
C THR A 490 -12.77 -16.12 43.03
N THR A 491 -13.31 -14.98 42.58
CA THR A 491 -14.67 -14.90 42.05
C THR A 491 -14.76 -14.85 40.53
N GLN A 492 -13.68 -14.44 39.85
CA GLN A 492 -13.62 -14.15 38.41
C GLN A 492 -14.71 -13.17 37.92
N LYS A 493 -15.27 -12.37 38.82
CA LYS A 493 -16.35 -11.40 38.54
C LYS A 493 -15.87 -9.96 38.74
N PRO A 494 -16.46 -8.97 38.05
CA PRO A 494 -16.14 -7.56 38.27
C PRO A 494 -16.32 -7.13 39.72
N VAL A 495 -15.43 -6.25 40.17
CA VAL A 495 -15.54 -5.58 41.47
C VAL A 495 -15.89 -4.12 41.22
N ALA A 496 -17.07 -3.68 41.68
CA ALA A 496 -17.56 -2.32 41.53
C ALA A 496 -17.83 -1.70 42.91
N THR A 497 -17.19 -0.57 43.20
CA THR A 497 -17.32 0.18 44.45
C THR A 497 -17.75 1.62 44.16
N GLU A 498 -18.87 2.04 44.74
CA GLU A 498 -19.49 3.36 44.50
C GLU A 498 -18.80 4.50 45.28
N ASP A 499 -18.31 4.21 46.49
CA ASP A 499 -17.48 5.09 47.30
C ASP A 499 -16.42 4.30 48.09
N LEU A 500 -15.13 4.47 47.73
CA LEU A 500 -13.98 3.85 48.36
C LEU A 500 -13.74 4.33 49.81
N SER A 501 -14.31 5.47 50.21
CA SER A 501 -14.21 5.94 51.60
C SER A 501 -14.99 5.06 52.60
N GLN A 502 -15.96 4.29 52.11
CA GLN A 502 -16.74 3.34 52.91
C GLN A 502 -16.07 1.96 53.02
N HIS A 503 -15.07 1.69 52.18
CA HIS A 503 -14.32 0.44 52.12
C HIS A 503 -12.79 0.71 52.10
N PRO A 504 -12.21 1.23 53.20
CA PRO A 504 -10.79 1.60 53.26
C PRO A 504 -9.84 0.42 53.03
N GLU A 505 -10.27 -0.81 53.30
CA GLU A 505 -9.56 -2.05 52.97
C GLU A 505 -9.35 -2.26 51.46
N LEU A 506 -10.21 -1.71 50.60
CA LEU A 506 -10.10 -1.78 49.14
C LEU A 506 -9.30 -0.60 48.56
N ASN A 507 -8.93 0.38 49.39
CA ASN A 507 -8.19 1.58 49.00
C ASN A 507 -6.66 1.35 49.05
N VAL A 508 -6.21 0.31 48.36
CA VAL A 508 -4.77 0.01 48.23
C VAL A 508 -4.21 0.85 47.08
N VAL A 509 -3.23 1.71 47.37
CA VAL A 509 -2.55 2.56 46.38
C VAL A 509 -1.63 1.69 45.51
N ASP A 510 -2.25 1.04 44.52
CA ASP A 510 -1.64 -0.05 43.75
C ASP A 510 -0.71 0.44 42.63
N LEU A 511 -0.94 1.66 42.11
CA LEU A 511 -0.14 2.31 41.08
C LEU A 511 0.19 3.74 41.54
N PRO A 512 1.41 4.27 41.27
CA PRO A 512 1.79 5.67 41.53
C PRO A 512 1.07 6.62 40.54
N LEU A 513 -0.26 6.59 40.53
CA LEU A 513 -1.11 7.52 39.84
C LEU A 513 -1.43 8.68 40.78
N ARG A 514 -1.48 9.89 40.24
CA ARG A 514 -1.42 11.16 40.99
C ARG A 514 -2.62 11.45 41.91
N SER A 515 -3.62 10.57 42.05
CA SER A 515 -4.76 10.80 42.95
C SER A 515 -5.45 9.53 43.48
N PRO A 516 -5.93 9.55 44.75
CA PRO A 516 -6.79 8.50 45.29
C PRO A 516 -8.14 8.49 44.58
N ALA A 517 -8.63 7.30 44.22
CA ALA A 517 -9.94 7.14 43.59
C ALA A 517 -11.05 7.22 44.66
N ARG A 518 -12.18 7.82 44.31
CA ARG A 518 -13.41 7.81 45.11
C ARG A 518 -14.37 6.72 44.66
N ALA A 519 -14.41 6.36 43.38
CA ALA A 519 -15.13 5.18 42.89
C ALA A 519 -14.22 4.33 41.99
N LEU A 520 -14.40 3.00 42.02
CA LEU A 520 -13.54 2.04 41.33
C LEU A 520 -14.36 0.91 40.71
N LEU A 521 -14.06 0.58 39.46
CA LEU A 521 -14.54 -0.62 38.77
C LEU A 521 -13.33 -1.39 38.24
N VAL A 522 -13.19 -2.66 38.61
CA VAL A 522 -12.13 -3.54 38.10
C VAL A 522 -12.75 -4.76 37.45
N VAL A 523 -12.36 -5.03 36.20
CA VAL A 523 -12.83 -6.16 35.40
C VAL A 523 -11.65 -7.08 35.03
N PRO A 524 -11.79 -8.41 35.15
CA PRO A 524 -10.72 -9.34 34.83
C PRO A 524 -10.60 -9.57 33.31
N LEU A 525 -9.36 -9.71 32.81
CA LEU A 525 -9.08 -10.28 31.50
C LEU A 525 -9.00 -11.80 31.66
N LEU A 526 -9.97 -12.51 31.10
CA LEU A 526 -10.08 -13.97 31.20
C LEU A 526 -9.66 -14.63 29.88
N SER A 527 -8.78 -15.62 29.94
CA SER A 527 -8.41 -16.50 28.83
C SER A 527 -8.36 -17.93 29.37
N ASP A 528 -9.09 -18.85 28.72
CA ASP A 528 -9.19 -20.27 29.11
C ASP A 528 -9.51 -20.51 30.61
N GLY A 529 -10.37 -19.66 31.18
CA GLY A 529 -10.77 -19.74 32.59
C GLY A 529 -9.71 -19.27 33.60
N LYS A 530 -8.60 -18.70 33.12
CA LYS A 530 -7.54 -18.08 33.94
C LYS A 530 -7.51 -16.56 33.74
N ILE A 531 -7.14 -15.84 34.78
CA ILE A 531 -6.91 -14.40 34.71
C ILE A 531 -5.52 -14.16 34.12
N ILE A 532 -5.46 -13.35 33.06
CA ILE A 532 -4.21 -12.92 32.41
C ILE A 532 -3.94 -11.42 32.58
N GLY A 533 -4.83 -10.72 33.30
CA GLY A 533 -4.73 -9.31 33.60
C GLY A 533 -6.05 -8.71 34.11
N SER A 534 -6.10 -7.39 34.23
CA SER A 534 -7.30 -6.65 34.61
C SER A 534 -7.36 -5.25 33.98
N ILE A 535 -8.57 -4.74 33.74
CA ILE A 535 -8.80 -3.31 33.45
C ILE A 535 -9.37 -2.67 34.70
N SER A 536 -8.81 -1.53 35.11
CA SER A 536 -9.29 -0.72 36.22
C SER A 536 -9.75 0.65 35.76
N LEU A 537 -10.97 1.03 36.15
CA LEU A 537 -11.63 2.29 35.84
C LEU A 537 -11.84 3.07 37.13
N ARG A 538 -11.47 4.35 37.14
CA ARG A 538 -11.39 5.17 38.36
C ARG A 538 -12.09 6.50 38.18
N GLN A 539 -12.82 6.93 39.21
CA GLN A 539 -13.34 8.30 39.36
C GLN A 539 -12.72 8.93 40.60
N VAL A 540 -12.21 10.17 40.49
CA VAL A 540 -11.43 10.84 41.54
C VAL A 540 -12.29 11.81 42.34
N ARG A 541 -13.15 12.61 41.69
CA ARG A 541 -13.79 13.77 42.33
C ARG A 541 -15.10 13.47 43.07
N HIS A 542 -15.90 12.53 42.58
CA HIS A 542 -17.25 12.24 43.10
C HIS A 542 -17.50 10.73 43.23
N SER A 543 -18.39 10.35 44.15
CA SER A 543 -18.95 8.99 44.18
C SER A 543 -19.70 8.72 42.87
N ARG A 544 -19.58 7.51 42.34
CA ARG A 544 -20.22 7.13 41.08
C ARG A 544 -20.95 5.81 41.27
N ARG A 545 -22.24 5.80 40.92
CA ARG A 545 -23.03 4.58 40.83
C ARG A 545 -22.82 3.94 39.47
N TRP A 546 -22.16 2.78 39.44
CA TRP A 546 -21.91 2.03 38.21
C TRP A 546 -23.21 1.38 37.72
N LYS A 547 -23.64 1.72 36.51
CA LYS A 547 -24.83 1.09 35.90
C LYS A 547 -24.48 -0.31 35.40
N ALA A 548 -25.46 -1.23 35.41
CA ALA A 548 -25.27 -2.59 34.87
C ALA A 548 -24.75 -2.57 33.42
N SER A 549 -25.24 -1.64 32.60
CA SER A 549 -24.79 -1.44 31.22
C SER A 549 -23.32 -1.04 31.10
N GLU A 550 -22.76 -0.31 32.07
CA GLU A 550 -21.36 0.12 32.08
C GLU A 550 -20.43 -1.04 32.48
N ILE A 551 -20.86 -1.87 33.43
CA ILE A 551 -20.14 -3.08 33.85
C ILE A 551 -20.09 -4.08 32.70
N ASP A 552 -21.23 -4.35 32.05
CA ASP A 552 -21.32 -5.24 30.90
C ASP A 552 -20.42 -4.78 29.74
N LEU A 553 -20.38 -3.48 29.46
CA LEU A 553 -19.52 -2.89 28.44
C LEU A 553 -18.03 -3.09 28.78
N ALA A 554 -17.63 -2.79 30.02
CA ALA A 554 -16.26 -2.97 30.47
C ALA A 554 -15.82 -4.45 30.41
N GLN A 555 -16.71 -5.39 30.76
CA GLN A 555 -16.45 -6.83 30.63
C GLN A 555 -16.31 -7.26 29.17
N ALA A 556 -17.16 -6.77 28.27
CA ALA A 556 -17.07 -7.07 26.84
C ALA A 556 -15.73 -6.60 26.25
N VAL A 557 -15.29 -5.40 26.62
CA VAL A 557 -13.99 -4.85 26.20
C VAL A 557 -12.83 -5.63 26.82
N ALA A 558 -12.93 -6.04 28.10
CA ALA A 558 -11.92 -6.87 28.75
C ALA A 558 -11.77 -8.24 28.09
N ALA A 559 -12.87 -8.86 27.64
CA ALA A 559 -12.82 -10.11 26.89
C ALA A 559 -12.08 -9.95 25.54
N GLN A 560 -12.33 -8.86 24.81
CA GLN A 560 -11.61 -8.58 23.56
C GLN A 560 -10.13 -8.27 23.80
N ALA A 561 -9.82 -7.52 24.87
CA ALA A 561 -8.45 -7.24 25.28
C ALA A 561 -7.69 -8.54 25.61
N ALA A 562 -8.34 -9.49 26.30
CA ALA A 562 -7.74 -10.79 26.61
C ALA A 562 -7.35 -11.58 25.36
N ILE A 563 -8.24 -11.61 24.34
CA ILE A 563 -7.97 -12.26 23.06
C ILE A 563 -6.76 -11.60 22.36
N ALA A 564 -6.72 -10.26 22.32
CA ALA A 564 -5.64 -9.52 21.68
C ALA A 564 -4.27 -9.78 22.34
N VAL A 565 -4.23 -9.80 23.68
CA VAL A 565 -3.01 -10.15 24.45
C VAL A 565 -2.52 -11.55 24.10
N GLN A 566 -3.43 -12.53 24.00
CA GLN A 566 -3.08 -13.91 23.69
C GLN A 566 -2.56 -14.06 22.25
N GLN A 567 -3.21 -13.41 21.28
CA GLN A 567 -2.75 -13.41 19.89
C GLN A 567 -1.37 -12.77 19.74
N SER A 568 -1.12 -11.65 20.42
CA SER A 568 0.18 -10.99 20.42
C SER A 568 1.29 -11.90 20.98
N ARG A 569 1.05 -12.56 22.13
CA ARG A 569 2.02 -13.52 22.71
C ARG A 569 2.29 -14.70 21.78
N LEU A 570 1.27 -15.25 21.14
CA LEU A 570 1.42 -16.36 20.20
C LEU A 570 2.22 -15.94 18.96
N TYR A 571 1.95 -14.75 18.43
CA TYR A 571 2.67 -14.20 17.29
C TYR A 571 4.16 -13.98 17.59
N GLN A 572 4.49 -13.38 18.74
CA GLN A 572 5.88 -13.19 19.16
C GLN A 572 6.64 -14.52 19.31
N LYS A 573 6.00 -15.54 19.92
CA LYS A 573 6.61 -16.87 20.07
C LYS A 573 6.84 -17.55 18.72
N THR A 574 5.86 -17.47 17.81
CA THR A 574 5.96 -18.03 16.46
C THR A 574 7.08 -17.37 15.67
N ARG A 575 7.21 -16.04 15.77
CA ARG A 575 8.28 -15.28 15.13
C ARG A 575 9.66 -15.68 15.65
N GLN A 576 9.85 -15.79 16.97
CA GLN A 576 11.12 -16.26 17.55
C GLN A 576 11.49 -17.66 17.08
N GLN A 577 10.51 -18.58 17.01
CA GLN A 577 10.74 -19.93 16.49
C GLN A 577 11.11 -19.92 15.00
N ALA A 578 10.46 -19.09 14.20
CA ALA A 578 10.79 -18.93 12.79
C ALA A 578 12.21 -18.39 12.59
N GLU A 579 12.62 -17.36 13.36
CA GLU A 579 13.97 -16.80 13.33
C GLU A 579 15.03 -17.86 13.69
N GLN A 580 14.79 -18.69 14.72
CA GLN A 580 15.69 -19.80 15.08
C GLN A 580 15.79 -20.85 13.98
N LEU A 581 14.67 -21.16 13.32
CA LEU A 581 14.62 -22.17 12.27
C LEU A 581 15.35 -21.70 11.00
N ILE A 582 15.22 -20.42 10.65
CA ILE A 582 15.98 -19.79 9.55
C ILE A 582 17.48 -19.85 9.85
N GLU A 583 17.92 -19.55 11.07
CA GLU A 583 19.33 -19.61 11.43
C GLU A 583 19.89 -21.05 11.38
N LEU A 584 19.13 -22.04 11.83
CA LEU A 584 19.50 -23.45 11.71
C LEU A 584 19.60 -23.91 10.25
N ASP A 585 18.64 -23.50 9.42
CA ASP A 585 18.62 -23.84 8.00
C ASP A 585 19.80 -23.18 7.25
N ARG A 586 20.16 -21.94 7.62
CA ARG A 586 21.35 -21.25 7.12
C ARG A 586 22.63 -22.03 7.43
N GLN A 587 22.84 -22.42 8.69
CA GLN A 587 24.01 -23.19 9.11
C GLN A 587 24.10 -24.55 8.41
N LYS A 588 22.96 -25.23 8.24
CA LYS A 588 22.87 -26.49 7.50
C LYS A 588 23.22 -26.31 6.02
N THR A 589 22.74 -25.24 5.42
CA THR A 589 23.01 -24.93 4.01
C THR A 589 24.49 -24.62 3.78
N GLU A 590 25.10 -23.79 4.63
CA GLU A 590 26.54 -23.49 4.61
C GLU A 590 27.38 -24.77 4.78
N PHE A 591 26.96 -25.67 5.67
CA PHE A 591 27.59 -26.98 5.85
C PHE A 591 27.61 -27.82 4.56
N PHE A 592 26.48 -27.97 3.88
CA PHE A 592 26.42 -28.77 2.65
C PHE A 592 27.19 -28.13 1.49
N GLN A 593 27.24 -26.80 1.43
CA GLN A 593 28.00 -26.08 0.42
C GLN A 593 29.51 -26.32 0.56
N ASN A 594 30.04 -26.19 1.78
CA ASN A 594 31.47 -26.36 2.06
C ASN A 594 31.94 -27.80 1.80
N ILE A 595 31.16 -28.80 2.25
CA ILE A 595 31.47 -30.22 2.00
C ILE A 595 31.48 -30.54 0.51
N SER A 596 30.48 -30.04 -0.23
CA SER A 596 30.36 -30.32 -1.65
C SER A 596 31.55 -29.77 -2.43
N HIS A 597 32.09 -28.61 -2.02
CA HIS A 597 33.29 -28.03 -2.62
C HIS A 597 34.54 -28.90 -2.38
N GLU A 598 34.79 -29.29 -1.13
CA GLU A 598 35.93 -30.14 -0.76
C GLU A 598 35.89 -31.53 -1.44
N PHE A 599 34.71 -32.01 -1.86
CA PHE A 599 34.58 -33.26 -2.61
C PHE A 599 34.77 -33.09 -4.11
N ARG A 600 34.27 -32.01 -4.72
CA ARG A 600 34.26 -31.83 -6.18
C ARG A 600 35.64 -31.57 -6.77
N THR A 601 36.50 -30.83 -6.08
CA THR A 601 37.87 -30.53 -6.55
C THR A 601 38.71 -31.81 -6.73
N PRO A 602 38.84 -32.71 -5.73
CA PRO A 602 39.58 -33.95 -5.94
C PRO A 602 38.92 -34.86 -6.97
N LEU A 603 37.57 -34.88 -7.06
CA LEU A 603 36.86 -35.63 -8.11
C LEU A 603 37.20 -35.12 -9.52
N THR A 604 37.29 -33.81 -9.73
CA THR A 604 37.67 -33.21 -11.02
C THR A 604 39.08 -33.63 -11.44
N LEU A 605 40.03 -33.57 -10.49
CA LEU A 605 41.42 -33.94 -10.70
C LEU A 605 41.66 -35.45 -10.87
N MET A 606 40.69 -36.29 -10.52
CA MET A 606 40.70 -37.72 -10.78
C MET A 606 40.01 -38.06 -12.11
N ILE A 607 38.76 -37.64 -12.27
CA ILE A 607 37.89 -38.03 -13.39
C ILE A 607 38.42 -37.46 -14.70
N GLY A 608 38.80 -36.17 -14.74
CA GLY A 608 39.25 -35.52 -15.97
C GLY A 608 40.44 -36.25 -16.65
N PRO A 609 41.56 -36.46 -15.94
CA PRO A 609 42.67 -37.26 -16.45
C PRO A 609 42.30 -38.69 -16.85
N LEU A 610 41.49 -39.39 -16.05
CA LEU A 610 41.06 -40.76 -16.32
C LEU A 610 40.21 -40.84 -17.59
N GLU A 611 39.23 -39.96 -17.76
CA GLU A 611 38.39 -39.88 -18.95
C GLU A 611 39.20 -39.56 -20.20
N SER A 612 40.16 -38.63 -20.10
CA SER A 612 41.04 -38.25 -21.20
C SER A 612 41.90 -39.44 -21.65
N ALA A 613 42.49 -40.17 -20.71
CA ALA A 613 43.27 -41.39 -21.00
C ALA A 613 42.40 -42.49 -21.64
N VAL A 614 41.20 -42.72 -21.12
CA VAL A 614 40.24 -43.69 -21.69
C VAL A 614 39.81 -43.28 -23.11
N ALA A 615 39.53 -42.00 -23.33
CA ALA A 615 39.12 -41.48 -24.64
C ALA A 615 40.24 -41.56 -25.69
N GLN A 616 41.49 -41.32 -25.27
CA GLN A 616 42.68 -41.40 -26.12
C GLN A 616 43.17 -42.84 -26.33
N LYS A 617 42.66 -43.80 -25.54
CA LYS A 617 43.13 -45.20 -25.49
C LYS A 617 44.62 -45.33 -25.12
N GLU A 618 45.10 -44.38 -24.34
CA GLU A 618 46.48 -44.33 -23.83
C GLU A 618 46.47 -44.48 -22.31
N GLY A 619 47.62 -44.84 -21.72
CA GLY A 619 47.78 -44.85 -20.26
C GLY A 619 47.83 -43.43 -19.70
N LEU A 620 47.59 -43.27 -18.39
CA LEU A 620 47.84 -41.98 -17.75
C LEU A 620 49.35 -41.70 -17.72
N ALA A 621 49.71 -40.45 -17.97
CA ALA A 621 51.05 -39.98 -17.69
C ALA A 621 51.37 -40.10 -16.19
N ALA A 622 52.65 -40.26 -15.85
CA ALA A 622 53.09 -40.54 -14.47
C ALA A 622 52.71 -39.41 -13.50
N ASP A 623 52.83 -38.16 -13.93
CA ASP A 623 52.40 -36.95 -13.22
C ASP A 623 50.89 -36.95 -12.92
N GLN A 624 50.05 -37.27 -13.92
CA GLN A 624 48.60 -37.35 -13.74
C GLN A 624 48.18 -38.50 -12.82
N SER A 625 48.89 -39.62 -12.87
CA SER A 625 48.64 -40.78 -12.00
C SER A 625 48.91 -40.44 -10.54
N VAL A 626 49.97 -39.68 -10.27
CA VAL A 626 50.31 -39.20 -8.92
C VAL A 626 49.26 -38.21 -8.41
N ILE A 627 48.85 -37.24 -9.23
CA ILE A 627 47.81 -36.26 -8.87
C ILE A 627 46.48 -36.97 -8.57
N ALA A 628 46.06 -37.92 -9.43
CA ALA A 628 44.82 -38.67 -9.24
C ALA A 628 44.86 -39.54 -7.98
N LEU A 629 45.96 -40.25 -7.72
CA LEU A 629 46.12 -41.09 -6.53
C LEU A 629 46.09 -40.26 -5.24
N ARG A 630 46.78 -39.12 -5.22
CA ARG A 630 46.77 -38.20 -4.07
C ARG A 630 45.37 -37.67 -3.77
N ASN A 631 44.65 -37.22 -4.79
CA ASN A 631 43.28 -36.72 -4.65
C ASN A 631 42.28 -37.83 -4.25
N SER A 632 42.49 -39.08 -4.71
CA SER A 632 41.71 -40.26 -4.28
C SER A 632 41.83 -40.50 -2.78
N ARG A 633 43.06 -40.48 -2.26
CA ARG A 633 43.32 -40.72 -0.83
C ARG A 633 42.79 -39.58 0.04
N ARG A 634 42.92 -38.33 -0.43
CA ARG A 634 42.31 -37.16 0.25
C ARG A 634 40.79 -37.31 0.37
N LEU A 635 40.11 -37.68 -0.72
CA LEU A 635 38.66 -37.87 -0.71
C LEU A 635 38.25 -38.98 0.27
N LEU A 636 38.95 -40.12 0.27
CA LEU A 636 38.68 -41.22 1.20
C LEU A 636 38.83 -40.78 2.66
N ARG A 637 39.87 -39.99 2.97
CA ARG A 637 40.09 -39.44 4.31
C ARG A 637 38.94 -38.54 4.74
N LEU A 638 38.50 -37.64 3.86
CA LEU A 638 37.36 -36.75 4.09
C LEU A 638 36.05 -37.52 4.35
N VAL A 639 35.78 -38.55 3.55
CA VAL A 639 34.59 -39.41 3.71
C VAL A 639 34.62 -40.13 5.07
N ASN A 640 35.76 -40.70 5.45
CA ASN A 640 35.89 -41.40 6.73
C ASN A 640 35.73 -40.43 7.93
N GLN A 641 36.31 -39.23 7.87
CA GLN A 641 36.12 -38.21 8.90
C GLN A 641 34.64 -37.81 9.06
N LEU A 642 33.92 -37.66 7.95
CA LEU A 642 32.49 -37.36 7.98
C LEU A 642 31.67 -38.51 8.58
N LEU A 643 31.98 -39.75 8.22
CA LEU A 643 31.32 -40.94 8.77
C LEU A 643 31.56 -41.11 10.27
N ASP A 644 32.78 -40.84 10.74
CA ASP A 644 33.12 -40.89 12.17
C ASP A 644 32.32 -39.84 12.95
N LEU A 645 32.19 -38.62 12.41
CA LEU A 645 31.41 -37.54 13.03
C LEU A 645 29.89 -37.85 13.04
N GLN A 646 29.35 -38.40 11.96
CA GLN A 646 27.95 -38.86 11.91
C GLN A 646 27.66 -39.98 12.92
N ARG A 647 28.63 -40.87 13.17
CA ARG A 647 28.51 -41.92 14.18
C ARG A 647 28.51 -41.36 15.61
N LEU A 648 29.29 -40.31 15.87
CA LEU A 648 29.30 -39.58 17.13
C LEU A 648 27.97 -38.86 17.38
N ASP A 649 27.49 -38.07 16.42
CA ASP A 649 26.21 -37.33 16.53
C ASP A 649 25.01 -38.24 16.75
N ALA A 650 25.02 -39.42 16.13
CA ALA A 650 23.95 -40.41 16.31
C ALA A 650 24.05 -41.21 17.63
N GLY A 651 25.07 -40.95 18.47
CA GLY A 651 25.36 -41.72 19.67
C GLY A 651 25.71 -43.19 19.39
N ARG A 652 26.10 -43.52 18.14
CA ARG A 652 26.39 -44.89 17.69
C ARG A 652 27.86 -45.25 17.78
N MET A 653 28.74 -44.29 18.06
CA MET A 653 30.16 -44.55 18.29
C MET A 653 30.34 -45.17 19.68
N GLN A 654 30.53 -46.48 19.73
CA GLN A 654 30.81 -47.23 20.95
C GLN A 654 32.34 -47.33 21.14
N PRO A 655 32.96 -46.61 22.10
CA PRO A 655 34.37 -46.79 22.44
C PRO A 655 34.60 -48.11 23.18
N SER A 656 35.79 -48.66 23.02
CA SER A 656 36.27 -49.79 23.83
C SER A 656 37.48 -49.34 24.63
N PHE A 657 37.29 -49.08 25.92
CA PHE A 657 38.33 -48.56 26.80
C PHE A 657 39.16 -49.69 27.39
N ARG A 658 40.49 -49.61 27.22
CA ARG A 658 41.44 -50.62 27.70
C ARG A 658 42.56 -49.94 28.49
N PRO A 659 43.12 -50.60 29.52
CA PRO A 659 44.25 -50.04 30.27
C PRO A 659 45.46 -49.89 29.34
N CYS A 660 46.05 -48.69 29.33
CA CYS A 660 47.16 -48.31 28.46
C CYS A 660 48.26 -47.61 29.27
N ASP A 661 49.51 -47.92 28.95
CA ASP A 661 50.66 -47.09 29.32
C ASP A 661 50.73 -45.91 28.34
N LEU A 662 50.25 -44.76 28.79
CA LEU A 662 50.19 -43.56 27.97
C LEU A 662 51.57 -43.06 27.57
N THR A 663 52.61 -43.29 28.40
CA THR A 663 53.98 -42.87 28.11
C THR A 663 54.52 -43.64 26.91
N GLU A 664 54.35 -44.96 26.93
CA GLU A 664 54.78 -45.83 25.83
C GLU A 664 54.00 -45.51 24.55
N PHE A 665 52.69 -45.37 24.65
CA PHE A 665 51.82 -45.07 23.50
C PHE A 665 52.17 -43.73 22.84
N VAL A 666 52.31 -42.65 23.62
CA VAL A 666 52.68 -41.33 23.09
C VAL A 666 54.08 -41.35 22.50
N SER A 667 55.06 -42.01 23.15
CA SER A 667 56.42 -42.12 22.62
C SER A 667 56.42 -42.78 21.24
N GLN A 668 55.70 -43.90 21.08
CA GLN A 668 55.61 -44.61 19.80
C GLN A 668 54.98 -43.75 18.70
N VAL A 669 53.90 -43.01 19.00
CA VAL A 669 53.25 -42.13 18.02
C VAL A 669 54.20 -40.98 17.65
N VAL A 670 54.85 -40.33 18.61
CA VAL A 670 55.76 -39.21 18.33
C VAL A 670 57.00 -39.66 17.54
N GLU A 671 57.56 -40.84 17.84
CA GLU A 671 58.67 -41.43 17.08
C GLU A 671 58.31 -41.64 15.60
N SER A 672 57.05 -41.99 15.29
CA SER A 672 56.59 -42.13 13.91
C SER A 672 56.64 -40.81 13.12
N PHE A 673 56.58 -39.65 13.79
CA PHE A 673 56.66 -38.33 13.18
C PHE A 673 58.11 -37.81 13.03
N GLN A 674 59.09 -38.44 13.70
CA GLN A 674 60.48 -38.00 13.71
C GLN A 674 61.09 -37.87 12.30
N PRO A 675 61.00 -38.88 11.40
CA PRO A 675 61.62 -38.78 10.06
C PRO A 675 61.03 -37.64 9.22
N TYR A 676 59.77 -37.30 9.46
CA TYR A 676 59.05 -36.26 8.74
C TYR A 676 59.40 -34.86 9.24
N CYS A 677 59.59 -34.70 10.56
CA CYS A 677 60.11 -33.47 11.16
C CYS A 677 61.54 -33.19 10.69
N ASP A 678 62.40 -34.21 10.68
CA ASP A 678 63.80 -34.09 10.23
C ASP A 678 63.87 -33.64 8.75
N LYS A 679 63.02 -34.23 7.89
CA LYS A 679 62.91 -33.85 6.46
C LYS A 679 62.42 -32.41 6.25
N LYS A 680 61.67 -31.83 7.20
CA LYS A 680 61.19 -30.44 7.17
C LYS A 680 62.11 -29.49 7.95
N GLU A 681 63.25 -29.97 8.43
CA GLU A 681 64.19 -29.23 9.29
C GLU A 681 63.51 -28.71 10.57
N ILE A 682 62.55 -29.45 11.13
CA ILE A 682 61.87 -29.12 12.38
C ILE A 682 62.46 -29.95 13.51
N THR A 683 62.82 -29.30 14.63
CA THR A 683 63.30 -30.02 15.82
C THR A 683 62.12 -30.56 16.63
N LEU A 684 61.97 -31.88 16.71
CA LEU A 684 60.98 -32.54 17.56
C LEU A 684 61.61 -32.91 18.91
N LEU A 685 61.02 -32.43 20.01
CA LEU A 685 61.46 -32.69 21.39
C LEU A 685 60.37 -33.41 22.17
N THR A 686 60.76 -34.38 23.00
CA THR A 686 59.87 -35.15 23.88
C THR A 686 60.26 -34.98 25.34
N GLU A 687 59.28 -34.61 26.17
CA GLU A 687 59.42 -34.48 27.63
C GLU A 687 58.29 -35.28 28.31
N LEU A 688 58.43 -36.60 28.32
CA LEU A 688 57.41 -37.51 28.85
C LEU A 688 57.77 -37.92 30.29
N LYS A 689 56.89 -37.63 31.25
CA LYS A 689 56.97 -38.14 32.63
C LYS A 689 55.98 -39.28 32.83
N ASP A 690 56.37 -40.26 33.66
CA ASP A 690 55.53 -41.42 33.95
C ASP A 690 54.16 -41.02 34.51
N CYS A 691 53.13 -41.62 33.96
CA CYS A 691 51.74 -41.45 34.38
C CYS A 691 51.13 -42.83 34.71
N PRO A 692 50.19 -42.90 35.67
CA PRO A 692 49.49 -44.14 35.97
C PRO A 692 48.66 -44.62 34.77
N ALA A 693 48.34 -45.92 34.72
CA ALA A 693 47.59 -46.51 33.61
C ALA A 693 46.23 -45.82 33.43
N ILE A 694 45.95 -45.39 32.19
CA ILE A 694 44.71 -44.72 31.79
C ILE A 694 43.94 -45.65 30.86
N TYR A 695 42.61 -45.62 30.96
CA TYR A 695 41.74 -46.41 30.12
C TYR A 695 41.40 -45.64 28.85
N LEU A 696 41.91 -46.10 27.71
CA LEU A 696 41.75 -45.44 26.42
C LEU A 696 41.26 -46.42 25.36
N ASP A 697 40.52 -45.89 24.38
CA ASP A 697 40.34 -46.54 23.10
C ASP A 697 41.54 -46.15 22.22
N LEU A 698 42.50 -47.07 22.10
CA LEU A 698 43.78 -46.82 21.42
C LEU A 698 43.60 -46.33 19.98
N GLU A 699 42.63 -46.86 19.24
CA GLU A 699 42.38 -46.48 17.85
C GLU A 699 41.82 -45.05 17.74
N LYS A 700 40.92 -44.66 18.65
CA LYS A 700 40.35 -43.32 18.67
C LYS A 700 41.34 -42.30 19.21
N PHE A 701 42.10 -42.64 20.24
CA PHE A 701 43.08 -41.73 20.82
C PHE A 701 44.32 -41.54 19.94
N ASP A 702 44.68 -42.54 19.12
CA ASP A 702 45.67 -42.39 18.04
C ASP A 702 45.28 -41.25 17.08
N LYS A 703 44.01 -41.18 16.68
CA LYS A 703 43.48 -40.08 15.85
C LYS A 703 43.62 -38.71 16.53
N VAL A 704 43.49 -38.64 17.85
CA VAL A 704 43.68 -37.39 18.61
C VAL A 704 45.12 -36.91 18.48
N LEU A 705 46.09 -37.78 18.79
CA LEU A 705 47.51 -37.46 18.69
C LEU A 705 47.93 -37.11 17.27
N TYR A 706 47.48 -37.91 16.29
CA TYR A 706 47.78 -37.69 14.88
C TYR A 706 47.31 -36.31 14.40
N ASN A 707 46.07 -35.91 14.70
CA ASN A 707 45.54 -34.60 14.29
C ASN A 707 46.30 -33.43 14.95
N LEU A 708 46.70 -33.56 16.22
CA LEU A 708 47.48 -32.52 16.90
C LEU A 708 48.91 -32.41 16.36
N LEU A 709 49.61 -33.53 16.20
CA LEU A 709 50.99 -33.56 15.70
C LEU A 709 51.09 -33.18 14.22
N SER A 710 50.16 -33.65 13.38
CA SER A 710 50.10 -33.26 11.97
C SER A 710 49.80 -31.77 11.81
N ASN A 711 48.94 -31.18 12.63
CA ASN A 711 48.72 -29.73 12.65
C ASN A 711 49.99 -28.98 13.08
N ALA A 712 50.63 -29.37 14.18
CA ALA A 712 51.87 -28.77 14.65
C ALA A 712 52.97 -28.82 13.56
N MET A 713 53.14 -29.97 12.90
CA MET A 713 54.07 -30.11 11.78
C MET A 713 53.69 -29.22 10.61
N LYS A 714 52.42 -29.20 10.21
CA LYS A 714 51.90 -28.45 9.06
C LYS A 714 52.17 -26.95 9.19
N PHE A 715 51.91 -26.37 10.36
CA PHE A 715 51.97 -24.93 10.60
C PHE A 715 53.33 -24.42 11.13
N THR A 716 54.26 -25.32 11.46
CA THR A 716 55.65 -24.97 11.79
C THR A 716 56.50 -24.86 10.53
N ALA A 717 57.29 -23.79 10.41
CA ALA A 717 58.23 -23.57 9.30
C ALA A 717 59.55 -24.33 9.49
N ALA A 718 60.38 -24.42 8.45
CA ALA A 718 61.73 -25.00 8.55
C ALA A 718 62.59 -24.22 9.56
N GLY A 719 63.34 -24.93 10.39
CA GLY A 719 64.08 -24.38 11.54
C GLY A 719 63.25 -24.18 12.81
N GLY A 720 61.95 -24.46 12.79
CA GLY A 720 61.07 -24.40 13.96
C GLY A 720 61.21 -25.59 14.91
N ARG A 721 60.46 -25.56 16.02
CA ARG A 721 60.47 -26.60 17.05
C ARG A 721 59.06 -27.04 17.41
N ILE A 722 58.90 -28.35 17.60
CA ILE A 722 57.69 -28.96 18.17
C ILE A 722 58.11 -29.68 19.46
N THR A 723 57.38 -29.47 20.55
CA THR A 723 57.65 -30.06 21.86
C THR A 723 56.41 -30.78 22.32
N VAL A 724 56.54 -32.09 22.57
CA VAL A 724 55.48 -32.91 23.15
C VAL A 724 55.86 -33.20 24.59
N SER A 725 55.04 -32.74 25.54
CA SER A 725 55.28 -32.94 26.96
C SER A 725 54.11 -33.61 27.63
N MET A 726 54.39 -34.46 28.61
CA MET A 726 53.38 -35.18 29.36
C MET A 726 53.72 -35.21 30.84
N GLN A 727 52.73 -34.89 31.69
CA GLN A 727 52.93 -34.86 33.14
C GLN A 727 51.64 -35.13 33.91
N LEU A 728 51.77 -35.71 35.10
CA LEU A 728 50.67 -35.89 36.04
C LEU A 728 50.37 -34.58 36.79
N ALA A 729 49.11 -34.16 36.79
CA ALA A 729 48.60 -32.98 37.49
C ALA A 729 47.36 -33.34 38.32
N GLY A 730 47.58 -33.80 39.56
CA GLY A 730 46.52 -34.33 40.42
C GLY A 730 45.97 -35.65 39.87
N ASP A 731 44.65 -35.75 39.73
CA ASP A 731 43.97 -36.93 39.17
C ASP A 731 43.93 -36.94 37.63
N HIS A 732 44.59 -35.99 36.97
CA HIS A 732 44.60 -35.86 35.51
C HIS A 732 46.01 -36.02 34.95
N CYS A 733 46.13 -36.71 33.82
CA CYS A 733 47.31 -36.68 32.98
C CYS A 733 47.18 -35.54 31.97
N LEU A 734 48.18 -34.66 31.96
CA LEU A 734 48.27 -33.52 31.06
C LEU A 734 49.18 -33.89 29.89
N LEU A 735 48.65 -33.85 28.67
CA LEU A 735 49.42 -33.98 27.43
C LEU A 735 49.43 -32.63 26.70
N GLN A 736 50.61 -32.11 26.39
CA GLN A 736 50.76 -30.85 25.68
C GLN A 736 51.55 -31.03 24.39
N VAL A 737 51.01 -30.49 23.29
CA VAL A 737 51.70 -30.37 22.01
C VAL A 737 51.91 -28.89 21.73
N LYS A 738 53.17 -28.46 21.81
CA LYS A 738 53.60 -27.07 21.60
C LYS A 738 54.36 -26.95 20.30
N ASP A 739 54.01 -25.98 19.47
CA ASP A 739 54.69 -25.65 18.23
C ASP A 739 55.16 -24.19 18.22
N THR A 740 56.24 -23.91 17.49
CA THR A 740 56.71 -22.55 17.20
C THR A 740 56.26 -22.10 15.81
N GLY A 741 55.04 -22.48 15.42
CA GLY A 741 54.46 -22.13 14.13
C GLY A 741 53.92 -20.71 14.07
N ILE A 742 53.06 -20.46 13.08
CA ILE A 742 52.48 -19.13 12.82
C ILE A 742 51.57 -18.59 13.93
N GLY A 743 51.18 -19.42 14.90
CA GLY A 743 50.19 -19.05 15.91
C GLY A 743 48.79 -18.78 15.34
N ILE A 744 47.83 -18.55 16.23
CA ILE A 744 46.41 -18.40 15.93
C ILE A 744 45.96 -17.05 16.49
N ARG A 745 45.18 -16.31 15.70
CA ARG A 745 44.68 -15.01 16.14
C ARG A 745 43.63 -15.18 17.25
N THR A 746 43.61 -14.24 18.19
CA THR A 746 42.75 -14.29 19.38
C THR A 746 41.26 -14.33 19.06
N ASP A 747 40.83 -13.70 17.95
CA ASP A 747 39.46 -13.72 17.46
C ASP A 747 39.01 -15.10 16.93
N GLN A 748 39.96 -15.98 16.62
CA GLN A 748 39.67 -17.30 16.04
C GLN A 748 39.72 -18.44 17.06
N ILE A 749 40.34 -18.22 18.23
CA ILE A 749 40.47 -19.21 19.29
C ILE A 749 39.12 -19.78 19.76
N PRO A 750 38.07 -18.97 20.02
CA PRO A 750 36.77 -19.50 20.48
C PRO A 750 36.10 -20.45 19.49
N HIS A 751 36.52 -20.37 18.23
CA HIS A 751 35.85 -20.96 17.08
C HIS A 751 36.64 -22.13 16.48
N LEU A 752 37.79 -22.46 17.06
CA LEU A 752 38.75 -23.43 16.53
C LEU A 752 38.24 -24.88 16.54
N PHE A 753 37.39 -25.21 17.50
CA PHE A 753 36.77 -26.53 17.64
C PHE A 753 35.41 -26.62 16.95
N GLU A 754 34.97 -25.56 16.25
CA GLU A 754 33.75 -25.62 15.45
C GLU A 754 33.98 -26.39 14.15
N ARG A 755 32.93 -27.08 13.70
CA ARG A 755 32.99 -27.96 12.54
C ARG A 755 33.17 -27.14 11.26
N PHE A 756 34.04 -27.58 10.35
CA PHE A 756 34.29 -26.98 9.03
C PHE A 756 34.81 -25.54 9.04
N ARG A 757 35.18 -25.02 10.21
CA ARG A 757 35.75 -23.67 10.33
C ARG A 757 37.27 -23.75 10.24
N GLN A 758 37.86 -22.95 9.35
CA GLN A 758 39.30 -22.79 9.23
C GLN A 758 39.73 -21.43 9.79
N ALA A 759 40.93 -21.35 10.36
CA ALA A 759 41.52 -20.10 10.82
C ALA A 759 41.87 -19.18 9.61
N GLU A 760 41.09 -18.12 9.37
CA GLU A 760 41.32 -17.16 8.29
C GLU A 760 42.45 -16.18 8.63
N GLY A 761 43.66 -16.35 8.07
CA GLY A 761 44.69 -15.32 8.27
C GLY A 761 46.12 -15.61 7.88
N SER A 762 46.47 -16.83 7.47
CA SER A 762 47.85 -17.13 7.07
C SER A 762 48.11 -16.67 5.62
N ALA A 763 49.09 -15.78 5.44
CA ALA A 763 49.64 -15.36 4.15
C ALA A 763 50.29 -16.50 3.32
N ASN A 764 50.20 -17.76 3.78
CA ASN A 764 50.64 -18.96 3.08
C ASN A 764 49.54 -20.05 3.10
N ARG A 765 48.39 -19.81 2.44
CA ARG A 765 47.30 -20.79 2.20
C ARG A 765 47.69 -21.97 1.28
N SER A 766 48.95 -22.40 1.30
CA SER A 766 49.42 -23.59 0.57
C SER A 766 49.09 -24.92 1.26
N TYR A 767 48.09 -24.92 2.16
CA TYR A 767 47.90 -25.95 3.18
C TYR A 767 46.40 -26.23 3.41
N GLU A 768 45.76 -26.89 2.44
CA GLU A 768 44.35 -27.31 2.49
C GLU A 768 44.05 -28.25 3.68
N GLY A 769 42.90 -28.12 4.35
CA GLY A 769 42.49 -28.98 5.45
C GLY A 769 40.97 -28.99 5.65
N SER A 770 40.38 -30.10 6.10
CA SER A 770 38.93 -30.29 6.13
C SER A 770 38.15 -29.43 7.13
N GLY A 771 38.84 -28.78 8.09
CA GLY A 771 38.19 -28.12 9.23
C GLY A 771 37.46 -29.09 10.18
N LEU A 772 37.62 -30.41 9.99
CA LEU A 772 36.99 -31.45 10.81
C LEU A 772 37.92 -32.02 11.88
N GLY A 773 39.24 -31.94 11.68
CA GLY A 773 40.22 -32.62 12.53
C GLY A 773 40.16 -32.19 14.00
N LEU A 774 40.12 -30.88 14.27
CA LEU A 774 40.09 -30.37 15.65
C LEU A 774 38.73 -30.55 16.34
N ALA A 775 37.62 -30.45 15.60
CA ALA A 775 36.31 -30.80 16.11
C ALA A 775 36.24 -32.28 16.52
N LEU A 776 36.77 -33.17 15.67
CA LEU A 776 36.87 -34.60 15.98
C LEU A 776 37.78 -34.85 17.19
N VAL A 777 38.91 -34.15 17.30
CA VAL A 777 39.80 -34.21 18.48
C VAL A 777 39.04 -33.88 19.76
N LYS A 778 38.26 -32.79 19.77
CA LYS A 778 37.48 -32.38 20.94
C LYS A 778 36.46 -33.46 21.33
N GLU A 779 35.66 -33.91 20.38
CA GLU A 779 34.63 -34.93 20.60
C GLU A 779 35.24 -36.26 21.08
N LEU A 780 36.38 -36.69 20.51
CA LEU A 780 37.08 -37.89 20.92
C LEU A 780 37.72 -37.75 22.30
N VAL A 781 38.26 -36.58 22.67
CA VAL A 781 38.78 -36.33 24.02
C VAL A 781 37.65 -36.33 25.05
N GLU A 782 36.52 -35.69 24.74
CA GLU A 782 35.32 -35.68 25.58
C GLU A 782 34.71 -37.09 25.73
N LEU A 783 34.75 -37.92 24.68
CA LEU A 783 34.37 -39.34 24.73
C LEU A 783 35.19 -40.13 25.77
N HIS A 784 36.46 -39.77 25.99
CA HIS A 784 37.33 -40.37 27.00
C HIS A 784 37.20 -39.70 28.38
N GLY A 785 36.21 -38.82 28.58
CA GLY A 785 36.04 -38.04 29.82
C GLY A 785 37.13 -36.99 30.04
N GLY A 786 37.86 -36.62 28.99
CA GLY A 786 38.90 -35.61 29.02
C GLY A 786 38.42 -34.22 28.60
N GLN A 787 39.32 -33.25 28.70
CA GLN A 787 39.13 -31.88 28.19
C GLN A 787 40.28 -31.49 27.27
N ILE A 788 40.04 -30.58 26.33
CA ILE A 788 41.08 -29.96 25.50
C ILE A 788 40.99 -28.43 25.53
N SER A 789 42.13 -27.75 25.48
CA SER A 789 42.22 -26.30 25.31
C SER A 789 43.39 -25.93 24.39
N VAL A 790 43.42 -24.67 24.00
CA VAL A 790 44.47 -24.10 23.16
C VAL A 790 44.90 -22.75 23.70
N GLU A 791 46.21 -22.54 23.76
CA GLU A 791 46.83 -21.23 24.02
C GLU A 791 47.71 -20.90 22.81
N SER A 792 47.53 -19.71 22.23
CA SER A 792 48.24 -19.35 21.01
C SER A 792 48.48 -17.85 20.93
N VAL A 793 49.65 -17.48 20.41
CA VAL A 793 50.01 -16.09 20.11
C VAL A 793 50.40 -16.02 18.64
N TYR A 794 49.69 -15.19 17.88
CA TYR A 794 49.93 -15.02 16.46
C TYR A 794 51.37 -14.56 16.19
N GLY A 795 52.11 -15.33 15.40
CA GLY A 795 53.51 -15.15 15.06
C GLY A 795 54.52 -15.87 15.97
N GLU A 796 54.10 -16.39 17.13
CA GLU A 796 55.00 -17.04 18.10
C GLU A 796 54.80 -18.56 18.22
N GLY A 797 53.56 -19.05 18.07
CA GLY A 797 53.26 -20.48 18.10
C GLY A 797 51.96 -20.84 18.83
N THR A 798 51.67 -22.13 18.91
CA THR A 798 50.45 -22.66 19.55
C THR A 798 50.79 -23.79 20.53
N THR A 799 50.03 -23.88 21.61
CA THR A 799 50.09 -24.97 22.59
C THR A 799 48.69 -25.56 22.76
N PHE A 800 48.52 -26.82 22.34
CA PHE A 800 47.33 -27.60 22.64
C PHE A 800 47.55 -28.39 23.92
N THR A 801 46.58 -28.36 24.82
CA THR A 801 46.63 -29.07 26.11
C THR A 801 45.44 -30.00 26.22
N VAL A 802 45.69 -31.29 26.45
CA VAL A 802 44.68 -32.34 26.66
C VAL A 802 44.78 -32.84 28.10
N TRP A 803 43.66 -32.87 28.80
CA TRP A 803 43.51 -33.41 30.14
C TRP A 803 42.78 -34.75 30.05
N LEU A 804 43.38 -35.80 30.59
CA LEU A 804 42.77 -37.13 30.69
C LEU A 804 42.62 -37.52 32.16
N GLN A 805 41.43 -37.94 32.57
CA GLN A 805 41.20 -38.35 33.94
C GLN A 805 41.79 -39.77 34.19
N THR A 806 42.46 -39.95 35.31
CA THR A 806 43.06 -41.23 35.70
C THR A 806 42.01 -42.14 36.37
N GLY A 807 42.16 -43.46 36.21
CA GLY A 807 41.22 -44.44 36.77
C GLY A 807 39.98 -44.72 35.89
N LEU A 808 38.99 -45.39 36.47
CA LEU A 808 37.83 -45.97 35.76
C LEU A 808 36.49 -45.27 36.05
N ALA A 809 36.44 -44.44 37.10
CA ALA A 809 35.18 -43.96 37.68
C ALA A 809 34.34 -43.05 36.75
N HIS A 810 34.98 -42.46 35.75
CA HIS A 810 34.35 -41.56 34.78
C HIS A 810 33.87 -42.28 33.50
N LEU A 811 34.19 -43.57 33.34
CA LEU A 811 33.88 -44.34 32.14
C LEU A 811 32.66 -45.25 32.33
N PRO A 812 31.87 -45.53 31.28
CA PRO A 812 30.76 -46.47 31.35
C PRO A 812 31.24 -47.90 31.58
N ALA A 813 30.78 -48.55 32.65
CA ALA A 813 31.24 -49.89 33.05
C ALA A 813 31.03 -50.97 31.97
N GLU A 814 30.06 -50.78 31.06
CA GLU A 814 29.75 -51.71 29.96
C GLU A 814 30.75 -51.66 28.79
N GLN A 815 31.58 -50.61 28.72
CA GLN A 815 32.51 -50.34 27.61
C GLN A 815 34.00 -50.52 28.00
N VAL A 816 34.26 -50.93 29.23
CA VAL A 816 35.61 -51.18 29.77
C VAL A 816 35.97 -52.65 29.56
N ILE A 817 37.14 -52.90 28.96
CA ILE A 817 37.67 -54.24 28.72
C ILE A 817 39.03 -54.35 29.41
N GLU A 818 39.16 -55.22 30.42
CA GLU A 818 40.40 -55.37 31.22
C GLU A 818 41.54 -56.13 30.51
N VAL A 819 41.35 -56.55 29.26
CA VAL A 819 42.37 -57.27 28.48
C VAL A 819 43.30 -56.27 27.78
N ALA A 820 44.57 -56.24 28.18
CA ALA A 820 45.62 -55.47 27.49
C ALA A 820 45.81 -55.99 26.06
N THR A 821 45.94 -55.09 25.09
CA THR A 821 46.08 -55.42 23.66
C THR A 821 47.48 -55.08 23.20
N GLU A 822 48.12 -55.99 22.45
CA GLU A 822 49.33 -55.64 21.70
C GLU A 822 48.97 -54.60 20.63
N ALA A 823 49.67 -53.46 20.64
CA ALA A 823 49.43 -52.37 19.69
C ALA A 823 49.63 -52.86 18.25
N GLN A 824 48.56 -52.91 17.45
CA GLN A 824 48.64 -53.33 16.05
C GLN A 824 49.02 -52.11 15.18
N MET A 825 50.33 -51.98 14.95
CA MET A 825 51.04 -50.79 14.43
C MET A 825 50.83 -50.38 12.96
N SER A 826 49.83 -50.89 12.22
CA SER A 826 49.86 -50.77 10.74
C SER A 826 49.19 -49.53 10.12
N ARG A 827 48.56 -48.62 10.88
CA ARG A 827 47.75 -47.52 10.32
C ARG A 827 48.44 -46.15 10.24
N ALA A 828 49.17 -45.72 11.28
CA ALA A 828 49.83 -44.42 11.29
C ALA A 828 50.86 -44.27 10.14
N ALA A 829 51.60 -45.34 9.82
CA ALA A 829 52.56 -45.36 8.70
C ALA A 829 51.89 -45.21 7.31
N VAL A 830 50.63 -45.62 7.16
CA VAL A 830 49.88 -45.50 5.88
C VAL A 830 49.38 -44.07 5.68
N GLU A 831 48.97 -43.38 6.74
CA GLU A 831 48.52 -41.99 6.66
C GLU A 831 49.68 -40.98 6.52
N LEU A 832 50.86 -41.29 7.10
CA LEU A 832 52.06 -40.46 6.98
C LEU A 832 52.73 -40.53 5.58
N ALA A 833 52.64 -41.67 4.89
CA ALA A 833 53.12 -41.82 3.51
C ALA A 833 52.39 -40.90 2.51
N ASP A 834 51.19 -40.40 2.84
CA ASP A 834 50.42 -39.50 2.00
C ASP A 834 50.92 -38.05 2.01
N ILE A 835 51.61 -37.63 3.08
CA ILE A 835 52.20 -36.28 3.20
C ILE A 835 53.40 -36.12 2.24
N GLU A 836 54.07 -37.23 1.88
CA GLU A 836 55.22 -37.22 0.96
C GLU A 836 54.86 -36.92 -0.49
N ALA A 837 53.65 -37.29 -0.95
CA ALA A 837 53.20 -37.06 -2.33
C ALA A 837 52.88 -35.58 -2.63
N GLU A 838 52.83 -34.72 -1.62
CA GLU A 838 52.59 -33.27 -1.78
C GLU A 838 53.86 -32.47 -2.13
N ARG A 839 55.07 -33.04 -1.99
CA ARG A 839 56.33 -32.27 -2.06
C ARG A 839 57.28 -32.59 -3.21
N TYR A 840 57.09 -33.69 -3.94
CA TYR A 840 58.05 -34.14 -4.96
C TYR A 840 58.26 -33.18 -6.16
N GLU A 841 57.47 -32.11 -6.33
CA GLU A 841 57.63 -31.18 -7.45
C GLU A 841 58.28 -29.82 -7.11
N LYS A 842 58.53 -29.50 -5.83
CA LYS A 842 59.05 -28.16 -5.47
C LYS A 842 60.55 -27.98 -5.68
N ASP A 843 61.34 -29.05 -5.79
CA ASP A 843 62.82 -28.95 -5.82
C ASP A 843 63.46 -29.03 -7.21
N GLU A 844 62.72 -29.30 -8.30
CA GLU A 844 63.32 -29.46 -9.64
C GLU A 844 63.29 -28.22 -10.55
N LYS A 845 62.86 -27.05 -10.08
CA LYS A 845 62.87 -25.81 -10.89
C LYS A 845 63.69 -24.69 -10.26
N ALA A 846 65.01 -24.88 -10.26
CA ALA A 846 65.98 -23.79 -10.13
C ALA A 846 66.89 -23.73 -11.38
N SER A 847 66.67 -22.67 -12.18
CA SER A 847 67.55 -22.11 -13.23
C SER A 847 67.67 -22.89 -14.56
N PRO A 848 67.66 -22.22 -15.75
CA PRO A 848 68.57 -21.10 -16.05
C PRO A 848 67.96 -19.85 -16.70
N THR A 849 68.76 -18.79 -16.60
CA THR A 849 68.64 -17.41 -17.10
C THR A 849 68.56 -17.28 -18.63
N PRO A 850 67.97 -16.19 -19.17
CA PRO A 850 68.00 -15.90 -20.60
C PRO A 850 69.25 -15.07 -20.97
N GLU A 851 70.17 -15.64 -21.74
CA GLU A 851 71.18 -14.88 -22.47
C GLU A 851 70.90 -14.91 -23.98
N SER A 852 71.08 -13.73 -24.58
CA SER A 852 70.98 -13.38 -25.99
C SER A 852 72.10 -13.98 -26.86
N GLY A 853 71.79 -14.38 -28.10
CA GLY A 853 72.81 -14.66 -29.11
C GLY A 853 72.23 -15.10 -30.47
N LEU A 854 72.51 -14.30 -31.50
CA LEU A 854 72.16 -14.49 -32.92
C LEU A 854 72.94 -15.64 -33.60
N THR A 855 72.51 -15.92 -34.85
CA THR A 855 73.09 -16.78 -35.94
C THR A 855 72.56 -18.21 -35.96
N GLY A 856 72.13 -18.83 -37.06
CA GLY A 856 72.12 -18.50 -38.50
C GLY A 856 72.23 -19.82 -39.29
N LEU A 857 71.47 -19.93 -40.39
CA LEU A 857 71.52 -20.92 -41.49
C LEU A 857 70.85 -22.31 -41.34
N ASP A 858 69.63 -22.38 -41.88
CA ASP A 858 69.24 -23.05 -43.14
C ASP A 858 69.68 -24.50 -43.47
N THR A 859 68.63 -25.30 -43.70
CA THR A 859 68.47 -26.35 -44.76
C THR A 859 69.33 -27.62 -44.61
N VAL A 860 68.86 -28.85 -44.90
CA VAL A 860 68.12 -29.35 -46.07
C VAL A 860 67.51 -30.72 -45.69
N VAL A 861 66.26 -30.99 -46.07
CA VAL A 861 65.82 -32.10 -46.97
C VAL A 861 64.33 -32.39 -46.76
N SER A 862 63.61 -31.97 -47.79
CA SER A 862 62.23 -32.18 -48.17
C SER A 862 61.89 -33.59 -48.70
N LYS A 863 60.56 -33.82 -48.84
CA LYS A 863 59.80 -34.75 -49.71
C LYS A 863 59.39 -36.06 -49.02
N ILE A 864 58.12 -36.45 -49.02
CA ILE A 864 57.21 -36.62 -50.18
C ILE A 864 55.75 -36.26 -49.83
N ALA A 865 55.07 -35.57 -50.76
CA ALA A 865 53.63 -35.27 -50.76
C ALA A 865 52.84 -36.36 -51.51
N ARG A 866 51.60 -36.70 -51.11
CA ARG A 866 50.29 -36.24 -51.66
C ARG A 866 49.16 -37.23 -51.21
N PRO A 867 47.85 -36.97 -51.43
CA PRO A 867 47.05 -35.75 -51.21
C PRO A 867 45.64 -36.05 -50.64
N GLY A 868 44.93 -35.05 -50.11
CA GLY A 868 43.50 -35.19 -49.81
C GLY A 868 42.86 -34.05 -49.02
N GLN A 869 42.42 -33.02 -49.76
CA GLN A 869 41.40 -32.01 -49.43
C GLN A 869 41.80 -30.76 -48.60
N GLU A 870 42.05 -29.72 -49.42
CA GLU A 870 41.54 -28.34 -49.33
C GLU A 870 41.89 -27.47 -48.12
N LYS A 871 42.95 -26.68 -48.35
CA LYS A 871 43.17 -25.36 -47.77
C LYS A 871 42.16 -24.36 -48.35
N THR A 872 41.47 -23.64 -47.48
CA THR A 872 41.32 -22.19 -47.66
C THR A 872 42.09 -21.50 -46.54
N ALA A 873 42.84 -20.47 -46.94
CA ALA A 873 43.88 -19.84 -46.16
C ALA A 873 43.34 -18.83 -45.14
N THR A 874 44.01 -18.71 -44.00
CA THR A 874 44.34 -17.39 -43.46
C THR A 874 45.61 -17.49 -42.62
N ALA A 875 46.63 -16.74 -43.03
CA ALA A 875 47.84 -16.52 -42.27
C ALA A 875 47.59 -15.41 -41.23
N VAL A 876 48.38 -15.48 -40.14
CA VAL A 876 48.43 -14.61 -38.95
C VAL A 876 47.39 -14.96 -37.86
N ALA A 877 47.56 -16.09 -37.17
CA ALA A 877 46.90 -16.31 -35.88
C ALA A 877 47.79 -15.71 -34.77
N SER A 878 47.42 -14.53 -34.27
CA SER A 878 47.78 -14.14 -32.92
C SER A 878 47.18 -15.18 -31.97
N LEU A 879 48.03 -15.93 -31.25
CA LEU A 879 47.57 -16.90 -30.26
C LEU A 879 46.71 -16.15 -29.22
N SER A 880 45.42 -16.50 -29.13
CA SER A 880 44.53 -15.88 -28.15
C SER A 880 45.04 -16.13 -26.73
N LYS A 881 45.09 -15.07 -25.93
CA LYS A 881 45.57 -15.09 -24.55
C LYS A 881 44.43 -15.43 -23.59
N ILE A 882 44.59 -16.49 -22.80
CA ILE A 882 43.62 -16.91 -21.79
C ILE A 882 44.24 -16.75 -20.41
N LEU A 883 43.52 -16.11 -19.49
CA LEU A 883 43.92 -16.02 -18.08
C LEU A 883 43.17 -17.06 -17.26
N VAL A 884 43.89 -17.92 -16.53
CA VAL A 884 43.33 -18.92 -15.61
C VAL A 884 43.55 -18.47 -14.17
N VAL A 885 42.48 -18.32 -13.42
CA VAL A 885 42.48 -17.88 -12.01
C VAL A 885 41.80 -18.95 -11.17
N ASP A 886 42.57 -19.60 -10.31
CA ASP A 886 42.08 -20.66 -9.43
C ASP A 886 43.01 -20.69 -8.21
N ASP A 887 42.54 -20.95 -7.01
CA ASP A 887 43.41 -20.98 -5.83
C ASP A 887 44.18 -22.31 -5.72
N ASN A 888 43.60 -23.41 -6.21
CA ASN A 888 44.20 -24.73 -6.19
C ASN A 888 45.32 -24.85 -7.26
N PRO A 889 46.58 -25.19 -6.87
CA PRO A 889 47.71 -25.28 -7.81
C PRO A 889 47.56 -26.41 -8.83
N ASP A 890 46.96 -27.53 -8.45
CA ASP A 890 46.77 -28.69 -9.33
C ASP A 890 45.73 -28.40 -10.40
N LEU A 891 44.59 -27.83 -10.00
CA LEU A 891 43.49 -27.52 -10.91
C LEU A 891 43.88 -26.44 -11.92
N ARG A 892 44.55 -25.38 -11.46
CA ARG A 892 45.15 -24.37 -12.33
C ARG A 892 46.14 -24.98 -13.32
N THR A 893 46.99 -25.90 -12.88
CA THR A 893 48.00 -26.57 -13.73
C THR A 893 47.32 -27.46 -14.76
N TYR A 894 46.31 -28.22 -14.34
CA TYR A 894 45.50 -29.07 -15.20
C TYR A 894 44.78 -28.27 -16.30
N VAL A 895 44.01 -27.24 -15.92
CA VAL A 895 43.31 -26.34 -16.86
C VAL A 895 44.30 -25.66 -17.81
N SER A 896 45.42 -25.17 -17.29
CA SER A 896 46.45 -24.53 -18.11
C SER A 896 47.06 -25.48 -19.15
N ARG A 897 47.26 -26.76 -18.78
CA ARG A 897 47.79 -27.78 -19.69
C ARG A 897 46.78 -28.10 -20.81
N VAL A 898 45.50 -28.28 -20.47
CA VAL A 898 44.42 -28.54 -21.45
C VAL A 898 44.35 -27.41 -22.49
N LEU A 899 44.38 -26.15 -22.03
CA LEU A 899 44.33 -24.99 -22.92
C LEU A 899 45.62 -24.83 -23.75
N ARG A 900 46.79 -25.08 -23.18
CA ARG A 900 48.07 -25.03 -23.92
C ARG A 900 48.17 -26.11 -24.99
N GLN A 901 47.70 -27.33 -24.71
CA GLN A 901 47.65 -28.41 -25.69
C GLN A 901 46.73 -28.08 -26.88
N ALA A 902 45.67 -27.30 -26.64
CA ALA A 902 44.78 -26.80 -27.69
C ALA A 902 45.35 -25.59 -28.48
N GLY A 903 46.54 -25.09 -28.12
CA GLY A 903 47.23 -24.03 -28.82
C GLY A 903 46.96 -22.61 -28.31
N TYR A 904 46.48 -22.43 -27.07
CA TYR A 904 46.26 -21.09 -26.48
C TYR A 904 47.46 -20.60 -25.66
N GLN A 905 47.67 -19.28 -25.59
CA GLN A 905 48.65 -18.69 -24.67
C GLN A 905 48.00 -18.53 -23.29
N VAL A 906 48.50 -19.25 -22.27
CA VAL A 906 47.87 -19.27 -20.94
C VAL A 906 48.69 -18.50 -19.91
N LEU A 907 48.04 -17.50 -19.29
CA LEU A 907 48.47 -16.77 -18.11
C LEU A 907 47.78 -17.37 -16.87
N THR A 908 48.41 -17.27 -15.70
CA THR A 908 47.87 -17.85 -14.47
C THR A 908 47.94 -16.87 -13.30
N ALA A 909 46.90 -16.83 -12.47
CA ALA A 909 46.86 -16.06 -11.22
C ALA A 909 46.32 -16.90 -10.06
N ARG A 910 46.63 -16.51 -8.80
CA ARG A 910 46.32 -17.30 -7.58
C ARG A 910 45.06 -16.89 -6.82
N ASN A 911 44.49 -15.74 -7.13
CA ASN A 911 43.28 -15.22 -6.50
C ASN A 911 42.67 -14.14 -7.40
N GLY A 912 41.45 -13.70 -7.10
CA GLY A 912 40.74 -12.69 -7.89
C GLY A 912 41.48 -11.35 -7.98
N GLY A 913 42.22 -10.95 -6.94
CA GLY A 913 42.98 -9.70 -6.93
C GLY A 913 44.21 -9.73 -7.85
N GLU A 914 44.97 -10.81 -7.83
CA GLU A 914 46.06 -11.06 -8.79
C GLU A 914 45.51 -11.22 -10.22
N GLY A 915 44.37 -11.90 -10.35
CA GLY A 915 43.69 -12.09 -11.63
C GLY A 915 43.30 -10.77 -12.26
N PHE A 916 42.70 -9.86 -11.49
CA PHE A 916 42.34 -8.53 -11.96
C PHE A 916 43.55 -7.70 -12.39
N LYS A 917 44.64 -7.70 -11.59
CA LYS A 917 45.89 -7.01 -11.95
C LYS A 917 46.52 -7.58 -13.22
N ALA A 918 46.55 -8.91 -13.35
CA ALA A 918 47.06 -9.58 -14.54
C ALA A 918 46.20 -9.27 -15.77
N ALA A 919 44.87 -9.21 -15.61
CA ALA A 919 43.96 -8.82 -16.69
C ALA A 919 44.19 -7.39 -17.15
N GLN A 920 44.40 -6.44 -16.23
CA GLN A 920 44.74 -5.05 -16.57
C GLN A 920 46.08 -4.92 -17.29
N ALA A 921 47.09 -5.68 -16.88
CA ALA A 921 48.42 -5.57 -17.48
C ALA A 921 48.53 -6.24 -18.86
N GLN A 922 47.82 -7.36 -19.07
CA GLN A 922 48.05 -8.24 -20.22
C GLN A 922 46.90 -8.30 -21.22
N HIS A 923 45.74 -7.72 -20.89
CA HIS A 923 44.52 -7.71 -21.71
C HIS A 923 44.20 -9.08 -22.36
N PRO A 924 43.81 -10.08 -21.55
CA PRO A 924 43.49 -11.41 -22.07
C PRO A 924 42.24 -11.36 -22.96
N ASP A 925 42.18 -12.27 -23.93
CA ASP A 925 41.04 -12.47 -24.82
C ASP A 925 39.91 -13.27 -24.15
N LEU A 926 40.21 -14.04 -23.08
CA LEU A 926 39.24 -14.77 -22.27
C LEU A 926 39.79 -15.01 -20.85
N ILE A 927 38.93 -15.05 -19.84
CA ILE A 927 39.28 -15.36 -18.46
C ILE A 927 38.52 -16.60 -18.00
N VAL A 928 39.21 -17.58 -17.42
CA VAL A 928 38.63 -18.73 -16.72
C VAL A 928 38.91 -18.54 -15.23
N THR A 929 37.88 -18.44 -14.40
CA THR A 929 38.02 -18.19 -12.97
C THR A 929 37.22 -19.16 -12.13
N ASP A 930 37.73 -19.57 -10.98
CA ASP A 930 36.93 -20.25 -9.96
C ASP A 930 35.97 -19.29 -9.26
N LEU A 931 34.85 -19.81 -8.76
CA LEU A 931 33.87 -19.06 -7.98
C LEU A 931 34.38 -18.74 -6.58
N MET A 932 34.86 -19.77 -5.86
CA MET A 932 35.25 -19.68 -4.46
C MET A 932 36.77 -19.55 -4.35
N MET A 933 37.27 -18.33 -4.17
CA MET A 933 38.69 -18.06 -4.02
C MET A 933 38.99 -17.16 -2.82
N PRO A 934 40.17 -17.29 -2.17
CA PRO A 934 40.61 -16.40 -1.09
C PRO A 934 40.68 -14.93 -1.50
N LEU A 935 40.47 -14.03 -0.53
CA LEU A 935 40.61 -12.57 -0.62
C LEU A 935 39.58 -11.88 -1.53
N VAL A 936 39.50 -12.30 -2.79
CA VAL A 936 38.60 -11.78 -3.80
C VAL A 936 37.98 -12.97 -4.52
N SER A 937 36.66 -13.12 -4.41
CA SER A 937 35.93 -14.21 -5.06
C SER A 937 35.91 -14.03 -6.58
N GLY A 938 35.54 -15.08 -7.31
CA GLY A 938 35.35 -15.00 -8.76
C GLY A 938 34.29 -13.97 -9.16
N LEU A 939 33.20 -13.87 -8.38
CA LEU A 939 32.12 -12.89 -8.62
C LEU A 939 32.58 -11.45 -8.37
N ASP A 940 33.33 -11.22 -7.30
CA ASP A 940 33.88 -9.88 -7.02
C ASP A 940 34.89 -9.46 -8.10
N MET A 941 35.71 -10.40 -8.57
CA MET A 941 36.61 -10.16 -9.70
C MET A 941 35.84 -9.82 -10.98
N ILE A 942 34.74 -10.51 -11.28
CA ILE A 942 33.88 -10.18 -12.43
C ILE A 942 33.36 -8.75 -12.30
N GLN A 943 32.86 -8.36 -11.13
CA GLN A 943 32.36 -7.00 -10.89
C GLN A 943 33.46 -5.95 -11.11
N MET A 944 34.66 -6.20 -10.60
CA MET A 944 35.83 -5.33 -10.82
C MET A 944 36.19 -5.20 -12.31
N LEU A 945 36.14 -6.31 -13.06
CA LEU A 945 36.42 -6.32 -14.50
C LEU A 945 35.34 -5.57 -15.30
N ARG A 946 34.06 -5.74 -14.93
CA ARG A 946 32.93 -5.07 -15.60
C ARG A 946 32.89 -3.57 -15.32
N ALA A 947 33.44 -3.11 -14.19
CA ALA A 947 33.60 -1.68 -13.89
C ALA A 947 34.74 -1.00 -14.68
N SER A 948 35.66 -1.75 -15.28
CA SER A 948 36.80 -1.20 -16.03
C SER A 948 36.44 -0.98 -17.50
N GLU A 949 36.55 0.26 -18.00
CA GLU A 949 36.23 0.63 -19.40
C GLU A 949 36.96 -0.25 -20.43
N THR A 950 38.21 -0.65 -20.14
CA THR A 950 39.05 -1.44 -21.04
C THR A 950 38.82 -2.96 -20.98
N LEU A 951 38.22 -3.48 -19.89
CA LEU A 951 38.06 -4.93 -19.65
C LEU A 951 36.61 -5.37 -19.58
N ARG A 952 35.66 -4.42 -19.56
CA ARG A 952 34.22 -4.70 -19.46
C ARG A 952 33.73 -5.67 -20.54
N GLY A 953 34.36 -5.68 -21.71
CA GLY A 953 34.03 -6.57 -22.83
C GLY A 953 34.78 -7.91 -22.89
N THR A 954 35.69 -8.22 -21.96
CA THR A 954 36.44 -9.49 -21.98
C THR A 954 35.53 -10.65 -21.55
N PRO A 955 35.44 -11.77 -22.30
CA PRO A 955 34.59 -12.90 -21.95
C PRO A 955 35.14 -13.68 -20.74
N ILE A 956 34.25 -14.12 -19.85
CA ILE A 956 34.60 -14.80 -18.59
C ILE A 956 33.83 -16.12 -18.46
N ILE A 957 34.57 -17.21 -18.23
CA ILE A 957 34.06 -18.53 -17.85
C ILE A 957 34.23 -18.72 -16.35
N LEU A 958 33.13 -18.98 -15.66
CA LEU A 958 33.12 -19.25 -14.22
C LEU A 958 33.09 -20.76 -13.96
N LEU A 959 34.11 -21.30 -13.30
CA LEU A 959 34.10 -22.65 -12.79
C LEU A 959 33.32 -22.68 -11.47
N THR A 960 32.31 -23.53 -11.37
CA THR A 960 31.46 -23.60 -10.17
C THR A 960 31.31 -25.03 -9.67
N ALA A 961 31.33 -25.21 -8.36
CA ALA A 961 30.91 -26.47 -7.76
C ALA A 961 29.38 -26.62 -7.87
N LYS A 962 28.64 -25.52 -7.80
CA LYS A 962 27.19 -25.50 -7.62
C LYS A 962 26.41 -25.86 -8.89
N VAL A 963 25.43 -26.75 -8.75
CA VAL A 963 24.54 -27.24 -9.83
C VAL A 963 23.17 -26.52 -9.79
N ASP A 964 22.95 -25.66 -8.79
CA ASP A 964 21.70 -24.92 -8.60
C ASP A 964 21.51 -23.79 -9.63
N GLU A 965 20.27 -23.70 -10.12
CA GLU A 965 19.81 -22.74 -11.12
C GLU A 965 19.96 -21.28 -10.64
N ASP A 966 19.77 -21.03 -9.34
CA ASP A 966 19.90 -19.71 -8.72
C ASP A 966 21.31 -19.11 -8.82
N THR A 967 22.35 -19.93 -8.66
CA THR A 967 23.73 -19.45 -8.77
C THR A 967 24.14 -19.20 -10.23
N ARG A 968 23.51 -19.90 -11.18
CA ARG A 968 23.65 -19.59 -12.62
C ARG A 968 22.95 -18.27 -12.97
N ILE A 969 21.80 -18.00 -12.36
CA ILE A 969 21.07 -16.73 -12.50
C ILE A 969 21.91 -15.59 -11.92
N GLU A 970 22.41 -15.70 -10.69
CA GLU A 970 23.24 -14.67 -10.05
C GLU A 970 24.56 -14.44 -10.81
N GLY A 971 25.19 -15.50 -11.30
CA GLY A 971 26.40 -15.41 -12.14
C GLY A 971 26.15 -14.71 -13.48
N ALA A 972 24.99 -14.95 -14.10
CA ALA A 972 24.58 -14.28 -15.34
C ALA A 972 24.22 -12.80 -15.11
N GLU A 973 23.48 -12.50 -14.04
CA GLU A 973 23.13 -11.12 -13.65
C GLU A 973 24.36 -10.27 -13.34
N ARG A 974 25.39 -10.87 -12.72
CA ARG A 974 26.68 -10.20 -12.43
C ARG A 974 27.64 -10.18 -13.64
N GLY A 975 27.27 -10.81 -14.75
CA GLY A 975 27.93 -10.65 -16.04
C GLY A 975 29.01 -11.68 -16.37
N ALA A 976 28.93 -12.93 -15.88
CA ALA A 976 29.70 -14.04 -16.44
C ALA A 976 29.10 -14.45 -17.81
N ASP A 977 29.95 -14.76 -18.79
CA ASP A 977 29.50 -15.11 -20.15
C ASP A 977 29.19 -16.61 -20.28
N ALA A 978 29.83 -17.46 -19.47
CA ALA A 978 29.53 -18.89 -19.36
C ALA A 978 29.90 -19.46 -17.98
N TYR A 979 29.32 -20.61 -17.65
CA TYR A 979 29.60 -21.37 -16.43
C TYR A 979 29.97 -22.82 -16.78
N LEU A 980 30.89 -23.40 -16.01
CA LEU A 980 31.30 -24.80 -16.16
C LEU A 980 31.29 -25.48 -14.78
N SER A 981 30.49 -26.54 -14.63
CA SER A 981 30.34 -27.22 -13.34
C SER A 981 31.47 -28.22 -13.08
N LYS A 982 32.08 -28.17 -11.90
CA LYS A 982 33.03 -29.18 -11.41
C LYS A 982 32.25 -30.42 -10.90
N PRO A 983 32.57 -31.65 -11.32
CA PRO A 983 33.64 -32.04 -12.24
C PRO A 983 33.26 -31.84 -13.72
N PHE A 984 34.21 -31.34 -14.51
CA PHE A 984 34.10 -31.15 -15.96
C PHE A 984 35.18 -31.94 -16.70
N ASN A 985 34.99 -32.17 -18.00
CA ASN A 985 35.96 -32.85 -18.84
C ASN A 985 36.69 -31.90 -19.81
N ASP A 986 37.79 -32.37 -20.42
CA ASP A 986 38.63 -31.58 -21.34
C ASP A 986 37.84 -31.00 -22.52
N ARG A 987 36.88 -31.75 -23.05
CA ARG A 987 36.11 -31.37 -24.25
C ARG A 987 35.13 -30.24 -23.97
N GLU A 988 34.50 -30.29 -22.80
CA GLU A 988 33.51 -29.31 -22.35
C GLU A 988 34.17 -27.95 -22.15
N LEU A 989 35.30 -27.90 -21.43
CA LEU A 989 36.09 -26.68 -21.25
C LEU A 989 36.52 -26.07 -22.60
N LEU A 990 37.03 -26.90 -23.53
CA LEU A 990 37.50 -26.42 -24.83
C LEU A 990 36.36 -25.96 -25.74
N ALA A 991 35.19 -26.58 -25.66
CA ALA A 991 34.02 -26.15 -26.42
C ALA A 991 33.58 -24.74 -25.99
N GLU A 992 33.51 -24.49 -24.69
CA GLU A 992 33.06 -23.21 -24.15
C GLU A 992 34.03 -22.07 -24.49
N VAL A 993 35.33 -22.33 -24.34
CA VAL A 993 36.40 -21.38 -24.72
C VAL A 993 36.32 -21.02 -26.21
N ARG A 994 36.11 -22.00 -27.09
CA ARG A 994 36.00 -21.77 -28.54
C ARG A 994 34.76 -20.95 -28.90
N ASN A 995 33.63 -21.24 -28.26
CA ASN A 995 32.37 -20.55 -28.51
C ASN A 995 32.46 -19.06 -28.16
N LEU A 996 32.97 -18.73 -26.97
CA LEU A 996 33.07 -17.35 -26.51
C LEU A 996 34.09 -16.51 -27.31
N LEU A 997 35.24 -17.10 -27.66
CA LEU A 997 36.23 -16.42 -28.50
C LEU A 997 35.68 -16.13 -29.91
N ALA A 998 34.93 -17.08 -30.51
CA ALA A 998 34.30 -16.88 -31.80
C ALA A 998 33.21 -15.78 -31.77
N LEU A 999 32.41 -15.75 -30.71
CA LEU A 999 31.37 -14.73 -30.51
C LEU A 999 31.98 -13.33 -30.43
N LYS A 1000 33.03 -13.13 -29.62
CA LYS A 1000 33.68 -11.81 -29.50
C LYS A 1000 34.43 -11.37 -30.75
N ALA A 1001 35.03 -12.29 -31.50
CA ALA A 1001 35.63 -11.95 -32.78
C ALA A 1001 34.58 -11.44 -33.79
N ASN A 1002 33.36 -11.99 -33.77
CA ASN A 1002 32.28 -11.57 -34.66
C ASN A 1002 31.72 -10.19 -34.25
N GLU A 1003 31.50 -9.94 -32.96
CA GLU A 1003 31.04 -8.64 -32.47
C GLU A 1003 31.99 -7.49 -32.86
N ARG A 1004 33.31 -7.68 -32.68
CA ARG A 1004 34.33 -6.69 -33.10
C ARG A 1004 34.23 -6.39 -34.60
N ARG A 1005 34.04 -7.42 -35.43
CA ARG A 1005 33.91 -7.29 -36.88
C ARG A 1005 32.66 -6.50 -37.29
N VAL A 1006 31.53 -6.72 -36.62
CA VAL A 1006 30.28 -5.98 -36.87
C VAL A 1006 30.42 -4.51 -36.48
N ALA A 1007 31.08 -4.22 -35.35
CA ALA A 1007 31.35 -2.85 -34.91
C ALA A 1007 32.22 -2.08 -35.93
N GLU A 1008 33.30 -2.70 -36.42
CA GLU A 1008 34.18 -2.10 -37.45
C GLU A 1008 33.43 -1.79 -38.76
N LEU A 1009 32.53 -2.68 -39.19
CA LEU A 1009 31.71 -2.49 -40.39
C LEU A 1009 30.71 -1.33 -40.23
N ASN A 1010 30.10 -1.18 -39.05
CA ASN A 1010 29.18 -0.08 -38.76
C ASN A 1010 29.87 1.28 -38.77
N THR A 1011 31.08 1.38 -38.21
CA THR A 1011 31.88 2.62 -38.23
C THR A 1011 32.25 3.01 -39.66
N TYR A 1012 32.67 2.05 -40.49
CA TYR A 1012 33.02 2.28 -41.90
C TYR A 1012 31.82 2.75 -42.75
N LEU A 1013 30.64 2.18 -42.53
CA LEU A 1013 29.41 2.60 -43.21
C LEU A 1013 28.97 4.02 -42.80
N THR A 1014 29.09 4.36 -41.53
CA THR A 1014 28.71 5.67 -41.00
C THR A 1014 29.59 6.80 -41.57
N GLU A 1015 30.91 6.60 -41.63
CA GLU A 1015 31.83 7.60 -42.18
C GLU A 1015 31.69 7.79 -43.70
N SER A 1016 31.36 6.73 -44.45
CA SER A 1016 31.29 6.78 -45.91
C SER A 1016 29.99 7.39 -46.45
N VAL A 1017 28.86 7.25 -45.74
CA VAL A 1017 27.56 7.80 -46.16
C VAL A 1017 27.43 9.28 -45.80
N LEU A 1018 27.91 9.71 -44.62
CA LEU A 1018 27.74 11.09 -44.14
C LEU A 1018 28.58 12.13 -44.89
N ARG A 1019 29.75 11.75 -45.42
CA ARG A 1019 30.60 12.64 -46.25
C ARG A 1019 29.94 13.12 -47.54
N ARG A 1020 28.87 12.47 -47.99
CA ARG A 1020 28.19 12.82 -49.24
C ARG A 1020 27.26 14.03 -49.10
N PHE A 1021 26.84 14.36 -47.88
CA PHE A 1021 25.78 15.34 -47.63
C PHE A 1021 26.17 16.42 -46.62
N LEU A 1022 27.21 16.21 -45.82
CA LEU A 1022 27.61 17.13 -44.74
C LEU A 1022 29.04 17.62 -44.92
N PRO A 1023 29.36 18.86 -44.47
CA PRO A 1023 30.73 19.36 -44.43
C PRO A 1023 31.66 18.44 -43.63
N PRO A 1024 32.97 18.36 -43.96
CA PRO A 1024 33.91 17.45 -43.31
C PRO A 1024 33.99 17.61 -41.79
N THR A 1025 33.81 18.83 -41.29
CA THR A 1025 33.81 19.17 -39.86
C THR A 1025 32.62 18.57 -39.11
N MET A 1026 31.44 18.46 -39.74
CA MET A 1026 30.26 17.83 -39.12
C MET A 1026 30.33 16.30 -39.14
N VAL A 1027 30.91 15.72 -40.18
CA VAL A 1027 31.11 14.26 -40.25
C VAL A 1027 32.04 13.78 -39.14
N GLN A 1028 33.10 14.53 -38.85
CA GLN A 1028 34.02 14.22 -37.75
C GLN A 1028 33.33 14.31 -36.38
N LYS A 1029 32.50 15.33 -36.16
CA LYS A 1029 31.71 15.45 -34.92
C LYS A 1029 30.66 14.35 -34.78
N ALA A 1030 30.03 13.92 -35.88
CA ALA A 1030 29.08 12.81 -35.89
C ALA A 1030 29.76 11.45 -35.61
N ALA A 1031 30.94 11.20 -36.20
CA ALA A 1031 31.71 9.98 -35.95
C ALA A 1031 32.24 9.89 -34.51
N ALA A 1032 32.51 11.03 -33.86
CA ALA A 1032 32.89 11.12 -32.45
C ALA A 1032 31.71 10.94 -31.48
N GLY A 1033 30.47 10.91 -31.95
CA GLY A 1033 29.26 10.82 -31.12
C GLY A 1033 28.79 12.14 -30.51
N ASP A 1034 29.45 13.26 -30.84
CA ASP A 1034 29.17 14.60 -30.28
C ASP A 1034 28.06 15.37 -31.02
N LEU A 1035 27.57 14.85 -32.16
CA LEU A 1035 26.56 15.52 -32.97
C LEU A 1035 25.26 14.72 -33.01
N SER A 1036 24.26 15.14 -32.25
CA SER A 1036 22.88 14.66 -32.38
C SER A 1036 22.18 15.42 -33.51
N LEU A 1037 22.19 14.85 -34.72
CA LEU A 1037 21.40 15.36 -35.83
C LEU A 1037 19.92 15.00 -35.61
N ASP A 1038 19.10 15.98 -35.22
CA ASP A 1038 17.65 15.81 -35.24
C ASP A 1038 17.16 15.93 -36.70
N LEU A 1039 16.94 14.79 -37.32
CA LEU A 1039 16.64 14.66 -38.73
C LEU A 1039 15.12 14.68 -39.01
N ARG A 1040 14.29 15.05 -38.03
CA ARG A 1040 12.83 15.12 -38.18
C ARG A 1040 12.42 16.34 -39.04
N PRO A 1041 11.37 16.24 -39.88
CA PRO A 1041 10.85 17.37 -40.63
C PRO A 1041 10.36 18.51 -39.74
N GLU A 1042 10.97 19.68 -39.86
CA GLU A 1042 10.55 20.87 -39.12
C GLU A 1042 10.63 22.17 -39.94
N PRO A 1043 9.72 23.15 -39.71
CA PRO A 1043 9.77 24.43 -40.40
C PRO A 1043 11.00 25.24 -39.97
N ARG A 1044 11.86 25.57 -40.92
CA ARG A 1044 13.04 26.43 -40.71
C ARG A 1044 13.09 27.56 -41.73
N LEU A 1045 13.57 28.72 -41.27
CA LEU A 1045 13.96 29.79 -42.17
C LEU A 1045 15.31 29.43 -42.80
N ILE A 1046 15.31 29.26 -44.11
CA ILE A 1046 16.50 28.87 -44.88
C ILE A 1046 16.69 29.78 -46.08
N THR A 1047 17.94 29.92 -46.52
CA THR A 1047 18.27 30.48 -47.83
C THR A 1047 18.54 29.34 -48.80
N VAL A 1048 17.77 29.31 -49.89
CA VAL A 1048 17.85 28.28 -50.93
C VAL A 1048 18.55 28.86 -52.14
N LEU A 1049 19.58 28.14 -52.61
CA LEU A 1049 20.30 28.42 -53.84
C LEU A 1049 20.00 27.32 -54.86
N PHE A 1050 19.50 27.73 -56.02
CA PHE A 1050 19.38 26.87 -57.20
C PHE A 1050 20.27 27.40 -58.31
N SER A 1051 21.07 26.51 -58.90
CA SER A 1051 21.86 26.84 -60.10
C SER A 1051 21.73 25.76 -61.16
N ASP A 1052 21.80 26.15 -62.42
CA ASP A 1052 21.98 25.27 -63.58
C ASP A 1052 22.99 25.87 -64.57
N ILE A 1053 23.29 25.13 -65.65
CA ILE A 1053 24.18 25.58 -66.71
C ILE A 1053 23.50 25.56 -68.08
N ILE A 1054 23.45 26.72 -68.72
CA ILE A 1054 22.85 26.88 -70.04
C ILE A 1054 23.86 26.43 -71.11
N GLY A 1055 23.40 25.61 -72.05
CA GLY A 1055 24.23 25.04 -73.12
C GLY A 1055 24.65 23.59 -72.86
N PHE A 1056 24.44 23.07 -71.64
CA PHE A 1056 24.77 21.69 -71.30
C PHE A 1056 24.00 20.67 -72.14
N THR A 1057 22.72 20.91 -72.45
CA THR A 1057 21.94 20.02 -73.32
C THR A 1057 22.55 19.93 -74.73
N GLN A 1058 23.05 21.04 -75.28
CA GLN A 1058 23.71 21.05 -76.60
C GLN A 1058 25.05 20.29 -76.55
N LEU A 1059 25.81 20.42 -75.46
CA LEU A 1059 27.00 19.62 -75.20
C LEU A 1059 26.69 18.12 -75.07
N SER A 1060 25.62 17.77 -74.37
CA SER A 1060 25.22 16.38 -74.16
C SER A 1060 24.81 15.67 -75.45
N ASN A 1061 24.29 16.42 -76.43
CA ASN A 1061 23.91 15.90 -77.74
C ASN A 1061 25.10 15.77 -78.71
N THR A 1062 26.20 16.48 -78.47
CA THR A 1062 27.38 16.50 -79.34
C THR A 1062 28.49 15.55 -78.86
N LEU A 1063 28.53 15.24 -77.56
CA LEU A 1063 29.54 14.40 -76.92
C LEU A 1063 29.03 12.98 -76.63
N ARG A 1064 29.94 12.00 -76.50
CA ARG A 1064 29.61 10.62 -76.10
C ARG A 1064 29.22 10.57 -74.61
N SER A 1065 28.29 9.70 -74.24
CA SER A 1065 27.71 9.60 -72.88
C SER A 1065 28.74 9.48 -71.75
N ARG A 1066 29.86 8.76 -71.97
CA ARG A 1066 30.95 8.67 -70.97
C ARG A 1066 31.64 10.00 -70.73
N ARG A 1067 31.91 10.77 -71.80
CA ARG A 1067 32.56 12.08 -71.70
C ARG A 1067 31.63 13.12 -71.10
N VAL A 1068 30.33 13.05 -71.40
CA VAL A 1068 29.31 13.88 -70.75
C VAL A 1068 29.27 13.63 -69.24
N ALA A 1069 29.34 12.36 -68.80
CA ALA A 1069 29.39 12.02 -67.39
C ALA A 1069 30.69 12.49 -66.69
N GLU A 1070 31.84 12.40 -67.36
CA GLU A 1070 33.11 12.93 -66.86
C GLU A 1070 33.03 14.45 -66.63
N LEU A 1071 32.56 15.21 -67.64
CA LEU A 1071 32.43 16.67 -67.53
C LEU A 1071 31.38 17.08 -66.49
N LEU A 1072 30.26 16.37 -66.42
CA LEU A 1072 29.25 16.63 -65.40
C LEU A 1072 29.81 16.38 -63.99
N ASN A 1073 30.58 15.31 -63.78
CA ASN A 1073 31.21 15.04 -62.50
C ASN A 1073 32.27 16.09 -62.14
N GLU A 1074 33.07 16.57 -63.10
CA GLU A 1074 34.01 17.68 -62.89
C GLU A 1074 33.28 18.96 -62.45
N TYR A 1075 32.20 19.31 -63.15
CA TYR A 1075 31.35 20.45 -62.80
C TYR A 1075 30.75 20.30 -61.40
N LEU A 1076 30.07 19.18 -61.13
CA LEU A 1076 29.42 18.93 -59.85
C LEU A 1076 30.43 18.93 -58.69
N ALA A 1077 31.65 18.41 -58.90
CA ALA A 1077 32.70 18.42 -57.89
C ALA A 1077 33.15 19.85 -57.53
N GLU A 1078 33.46 20.67 -58.53
CA GLU A 1078 33.89 22.07 -58.32
C GLU A 1078 32.79 22.92 -57.68
N MET A 1079 31.54 22.73 -58.12
CA MET A 1079 30.40 23.44 -57.54
C MET A 1079 30.11 23.01 -56.10
N THR A 1080 30.18 21.70 -55.82
CA THR A 1080 29.97 21.17 -54.47
C THR A 1080 31.04 21.69 -53.51
N GLN A 1081 32.29 21.76 -53.96
CA GLN A 1081 33.37 22.33 -53.17
C GLN A 1081 33.10 23.81 -52.86
N ALA A 1082 32.69 24.61 -53.85
CA ALA A 1082 32.33 26.01 -53.63
C ALA A 1082 31.18 26.20 -52.63
N ILE A 1083 30.19 25.29 -52.62
CA ILE A 1083 29.08 25.31 -51.66
C ILE A 1083 29.58 24.95 -50.25
N PHE A 1084 30.38 23.90 -50.10
CA PHE A 1084 30.90 23.47 -48.80
C PHE A 1084 31.90 24.46 -48.19
N ASP A 1085 32.77 25.07 -48.99
CA ASP A 1085 33.73 26.09 -48.53
C ASP A 1085 33.02 27.31 -47.91
N ASN A 1086 31.81 27.60 -48.38
CA ASN A 1086 30.95 28.68 -47.86
C ASN A 1086 29.92 28.19 -46.84
N GLY A 1087 30.06 26.96 -46.32
CA GLY A 1087 29.20 26.42 -45.26
C GLY A 1087 27.75 26.11 -45.69
N GLY A 1088 27.52 25.86 -46.98
CA GLY A 1088 26.24 25.37 -47.50
C GLY A 1088 26.14 23.85 -47.46
N THR A 1089 24.91 23.34 -47.46
CA THR A 1089 24.61 21.90 -47.54
C THR A 1089 24.03 21.58 -48.91
N VAL A 1090 24.58 20.60 -49.63
CA VAL A 1090 24.01 20.15 -50.90
C VAL A 1090 22.85 19.18 -50.61
N ASP A 1091 21.64 19.55 -51.03
CA ASP A 1091 20.45 18.70 -50.89
C ASP A 1091 20.46 17.59 -51.97
N LYS A 1092 20.48 18.00 -53.25
CA LYS A 1092 20.50 17.05 -54.39
C LYS A 1092 21.01 17.66 -55.69
N PHE A 1093 21.39 16.75 -56.59
CA PHE A 1093 21.71 17.03 -57.99
C PHE A 1093 20.53 16.62 -58.89
N MET A 1094 20.15 17.48 -59.82
CA MET A 1094 19.08 17.23 -60.80
C MET A 1094 19.64 17.42 -62.21
N GLY A 1095 20.34 16.42 -62.72
CA GLY A 1095 21.09 16.54 -63.98
C GLY A 1095 22.28 17.49 -63.79
N ASP A 1096 22.24 18.62 -64.47
CA ASP A 1096 23.20 19.73 -64.37
C ASP A 1096 22.80 20.80 -63.35
N ALA A 1097 21.61 20.67 -62.74
CA ALA A 1097 21.16 21.59 -61.70
C ALA A 1097 21.59 21.14 -60.29
N ILE A 1098 21.89 22.12 -59.43
CA ILE A 1098 22.32 21.94 -58.06
C ILE A 1098 21.38 22.70 -57.13
N LEU A 1099 20.92 22.01 -56.09
CA LEU A 1099 20.17 22.58 -54.99
C LEU A 1099 21.02 22.60 -53.72
N ALA A 1100 21.24 23.78 -53.17
CA ALA A 1100 21.94 23.97 -51.91
C ALA A 1100 21.07 24.74 -50.89
N LEU A 1101 21.26 24.39 -49.63
CA LEU A 1101 20.55 24.96 -48.48
C LEU A 1101 21.56 25.62 -47.54
N PHE A 1102 21.23 26.80 -47.04
CA PHE A 1102 21.98 27.52 -46.02
C PHE A 1102 21.07 27.77 -44.82
N GLY A 1103 21.56 27.48 -43.60
CA GLY A 1103 20.76 27.51 -42.37
C GLY A 1103 20.15 26.16 -41.94
N ALA A 1104 20.54 25.06 -42.61
CA ALA A 1104 20.23 23.70 -42.17
C ALA A 1104 21.31 22.69 -42.65
N PRO A 1105 21.67 21.66 -41.84
CA PRO A 1105 21.16 21.37 -40.49
C PRO A 1105 21.71 22.31 -39.40
N GLU A 1106 22.75 23.09 -39.69
CA GLU A 1106 23.31 24.10 -38.78
C GLU A 1106 22.44 25.37 -38.74
N GLU A 1107 22.14 25.86 -37.54
CA GLU A 1107 21.40 27.12 -37.36
C GLU A 1107 22.32 28.32 -37.63
N LEU A 1108 21.99 29.08 -38.68
CA LEU A 1108 22.68 30.32 -39.04
C LEU A 1108 21.70 31.49 -38.98
N THR A 1109 22.19 32.69 -38.68
CA THR A 1109 21.35 33.89 -38.69
C THR A 1109 20.90 34.23 -40.12
N PRO A 1110 19.73 34.87 -40.33
CA PRO A 1110 19.20 35.15 -41.66
C PRO A 1110 20.19 35.91 -42.57
N ASN A 1111 20.92 36.87 -42.01
CA ASN A 1111 21.94 37.64 -42.71
C ASN A 1111 23.14 36.77 -43.12
N GLU A 1112 23.62 35.92 -42.20
CA GLU A 1112 24.75 35.03 -42.47
C GLU A 1112 24.40 33.97 -43.53
N GLN A 1113 23.17 33.44 -43.50
CA GLN A 1113 22.67 32.55 -44.54
C GLN A 1113 22.70 33.20 -45.93
N VAL A 1114 22.21 34.44 -46.04
CA VAL A 1114 22.19 35.20 -47.29
C VAL A 1114 23.61 35.51 -47.78
N ARG A 1115 24.49 35.99 -46.88
CA ARG A 1115 25.89 36.29 -47.19
C ARG A 1115 26.62 35.07 -47.74
N ARG A 1116 26.50 33.92 -47.05
CA ARG A 1116 27.13 32.66 -47.47
C ARG A 1116 26.58 32.12 -48.77
N ALA A 1117 25.26 32.20 -48.99
CA ALA A 1117 24.64 31.79 -50.24
C ALA A 1117 25.13 32.63 -51.44
N ILE A 1118 25.27 33.95 -51.25
CA ILE A 1118 25.77 34.85 -52.29
C ILE A 1118 27.26 34.64 -52.55
N ALA A 1119 28.06 34.45 -51.50
CA ALA A 1119 29.47 34.11 -51.62
C ALA A 1119 29.66 32.79 -52.39
N ALA A 1120 28.86 31.77 -52.06
CA ALA A 1120 28.83 30.49 -52.78
C ALA A 1120 28.45 30.70 -54.26
N ALA A 1121 27.39 31.45 -54.56
CA ALA A 1121 26.97 31.71 -55.94
C ALA A 1121 28.04 32.46 -56.77
N ARG A 1122 28.70 33.47 -56.18
CA ARG A 1122 29.82 34.20 -56.79
C ARG A 1122 31.02 33.27 -57.02
N GLN A 1123 31.34 32.39 -56.07
CA GLN A 1123 32.42 31.42 -56.21
C GLN A 1123 32.09 30.38 -57.28
N MET A 1124 30.87 29.85 -57.31
CA MET A 1124 30.38 28.93 -58.35
C MET A 1124 30.49 29.56 -59.74
N TYR A 1125 30.08 30.83 -59.90
CA TYR A 1125 30.23 31.57 -61.15
C TYR A 1125 31.70 31.63 -61.62
N ARG A 1126 32.62 32.00 -60.71
CA ARG A 1126 34.07 32.08 -61.02
C ARG A 1126 34.68 30.70 -61.31
N SER A 1127 34.31 29.68 -60.53
CA SER A 1127 34.76 28.30 -60.75
C SER A 1127 34.27 27.78 -62.10
N LEU A 1128 33.05 28.12 -62.53
CA LEU A 1128 32.55 27.75 -63.84
C LEU A 1128 33.32 28.45 -64.97
N ASP A 1129 33.71 29.72 -64.79
CA ASP A 1129 34.53 30.42 -65.80
C ASP A 1129 35.90 29.74 -65.98
N GLN A 1130 36.57 29.38 -64.88
CA GLN A 1130 37.83 28.63 -64.91
C GLN A 1130 37.67 27.24 -65.54
N LEU A 1131 36.56 26.56 -65.25
CA LEU A 1131 36.24 25.26 -65.82
C LEU A 1131 35.94 25.36 -67.31
N ASN A 1132 35.24 26.41 -67.75
CA ASN A 1132 35.01 26.74 -69.16
C ASN A 1132 36.32 26.99 -69.91
N GLN A 1133 37.28 27.70 -69.31
CA GLN A 1133 38.61 27.91 -69.92
C GLN A 1133 39.32 26.56 -70.13
N ARG A 1134 39.32 25.68 -69.13
CA ARG A 1134 39.87 24.31 -69.24
C ARG A 1134 39.15 23.47 -70.30
N TRP A 1135 37.83 23.58 -70.39
CA TRP A 1135 37.02 22.87 -71.36
C TRP A 1135 37.26 23.38 -72.79
N GLN A 1136 37.44 24.68 -72.98
CA GLN A 1136 37.79 25.28 -74.28
C GLN A 1136 39.14 24.79 -74.79
N GLU A 1137 40.15 24.64 -73.93
CA GLU A 1137 41.44 24.03 -74.31
C GLU A 1137 41.28 22.59 -74.83
N GLN A 1138 40.23 21.89 -74.39
CA GLN A 1138 39.88 20.54 -74.82
C GLN A 1138 38.91 20.52 -76.04
N GLY A 1139 38.61 21.70 -76.62
CA GLY A 1139 37.73 21.85 -77.78
C GLY A 1139 36.23 21.78 -77.47
N ILE A 1140 35.83 21.99 -76.21
CA ILE A 1140 34.44 21.93 -75.74
C ILE A 1140 33.83 23.34 -75.74
N SER A 1141 32.57 23.46 -76.17
CA SER A 1141 31.85 24.73 -76.19
C SER A 1141 31.58 25.28 -74.78
N GLN A 1142 31.62 26.60 -74.63
CA GLN A 1142 31.38 27.27 -73.35
C GLN A 1142 29.93 27.12 -72.88
N VAL A 1143 29.74 26.88 -71.58
CA VAL A 1143 28.42 26.94 -70.92
C VAL A 1143 28.27 28.22 -70.11
N GLN A 1144 27.03 28.61 -69.84
CA GLN A 1144 26.72 29.85 -69.12
C GLN A 1144 26.08 29.53 -67.76
N PHE A 1145 26.46 30.28 -66.72
CA PHE A 1145 25.92 30.09 -65.37
C PHE A 1145 24.54 30.71 -65.25
N ARG A 1146 23.64 30.09 -64.49
CA ARG A 1146 22.38 30.71 -64.13
C ARG A 1146 22.01 30.30 -62.72
N CYS A 1147 21.66 31.27 -61.89
CA CYS A 1147 21.43 31.05 -60.47
C CYS A 1147 20.27 31.89 -59.94
N GLY A 1148 19.47 31.29 -59.06
CA GLY A 1148 18.36 31.91 -58.35
C GLY A 1148 18.51 31.69 -56.85
N ILE A 1149 18.39 32.76 -56.07
CA ILE A 1149 18.49 32.70 -54.60
C ILE A 1149 17.24 33.32 -53.97
N HIS A 1150 16.66 32.60 -53.01
CA HIS A 1150 15.52 33.07 -52.24
C HIS A 1150 15.63 32.63 -50.78
N GLN A 1151 15.24 33.51 -49.86
CA GLN A 1151 15.14 33.20 -48.43
C GLN A 1151 13.68 33.16 -48.02
N GLY A 1152 13.31 32.13 -47.27
CA GLY A 1152 11.98 31.99 -46.71
C GLY A 1152 11.85 30.70 -45.89
N THR A 1153 10.65 30.46 -45.36
CA THR A 1153 10.41 29.31 -44.50
C THR A 1153 10.11 28.06 -45.33
N ALA A 1154 10.84 26.98 -45.08
CA ALA A 1154 10.62 25.66 -45.66
C ALA A 1154 10.71 24.58 -44.58
N VAL A 1155 10.03 23.45 -44.77
CA VAL A 1155 10.16 22.31 -43.87
C VAL A 1155 11.39 21.52 -44.28
N VAL A 1156 12.36 21.37 -43.39
CA VAL A 1156 13.63 20.66 -43.63
C VAL A 1156 13.71 19.45 -42.72
N GLY A 1157 14.12 18.30 -43.28
CA GLY A 1157 14.30 17.06 -42.53
C GLY A 1157 14.33 15.85 -43.44
N MET A 1158 14.28 14.64 -42.87
CA MET A 1158 14.20 13.38 -43.62
C MET A 1158 12.77 13.14 -44.11
N PHE A 1159 12.61 13.05 -45.42
CA PHE A 1159 11.34 12.72 -46.06
C PHE A 1159 11.48 11.39 -46.82
N GLY A 1160 10.55 10.46 -46.61
CA GLY A 1160 10.49 9.19 -47.35
C GLY A 1160 9.98 8.02 -46.54
N SER A 1161 10.24 6.81 -47.03
CA SER A 1161 9.86 5.52 -46.42
C SER A 1161 11.05 4.88 -45.69
N ALA A 1162 10.81 3.85 -44.89
CA ALA A 1162 11.86 3.15 -44.13
C ALA A 1162 13.02 2.64 -45.01
N ASP A 1163 12.73 2.25 -46.26
CA ASP A 1163 13.73 1.73 -47.20
C ASP A 1163 14.40 2.82 -48.06
N ARG A 1164 13.83 4.04 -48.08
CA ARG A 1164 14.33 5.17 -48.87
C ARG A 1164 13.80 6.49 -48.32
N ALA A 1165 14.66 7.22 -47.62
CA ALA A 1165 14.40 8.56 -47.13
C ALA A 1165 15.59 9.47 -47.43
N ASP A 1166 15.31 10.70 -47.86
CA ASP A 1166 16.31 11.70 -48.22
C ASP A 1166 16.14 12.94 -47.32
N TYR A 1167 17.25 13.52 -46.85
CA TYR A 1167 17.23 14.80 -46.14
C TYR A 1167 17.06 15.90 -47.17
N THR A 1168 15.94 16.63 -47.13
CA THR A 1168 15.61 17.62 -48.16
C THR A 1168 14.78 18.76 -47.58
N ALA A 1169 14.66 19.86 -48.31
CA ALA A 1169 13.75 20.96 -47.97
C ALA A 1169 12.49 20.91 -48.84
N ILE A 1170 11.31 21.02 -48.23
CA ILE A 1170 10.01 21.07 -48.91
C ILE A 1170 9.28 22.34 -48.47
N GLY A 1171 8.90 23.17 -49.43
CA GLY A 1171 8.08 24.35 -49.15
C GLY A 1171 8.00 25.33 -50.32
N PRO A 1172 7.15 26.36 -50.21
CA PRO A 1172 7.01 27.40 -51.24
C PRO A 1172 8.34 28.07 -51.58
N SER A 1173 9.23 28.27 -50.60
CA SER A 1173 10.53 28.92 -50.81
C SER A 1173 11.45 28.18 -51.78
N VAL A 1174 11.44 26.85 -51.76
CA VAL A 1174 12.23 26.01 -52.70
C VAL A 1174 11.72 26.21 -54.13
N ASN A 1175 10.38 26.22 -54.30
CA ASN A 1175 9.74 26.45 -55.60
C ASN A 1175 9.98 27.87 -56.13
N ILE A 1176 10.01 28.88 -55.25
CA ILE A 1176 10.30 30.27 -55.63
C ILE A 1176 11.76 30.39 -56.09
N ALA A 1177 12.72 29.82 -55.36
CA ALA A 1177 14.14 29.85 -55.72
C ALA A 1177 14.40 29.22 -57.12
N SER A 1178 13.84 28.03 -57.37
CA SER A 1178 13.96 27.36 -58.68
C SER A 1178 13.38 28.20 -59.82
N ARG A 1179 12.24 28.87 -59.61
CA ARG A 1179 11.62 29.70 -60.65
C ARG A 1179 12.35 31.03 -60.88
N ILE A 1180 12.94 31.59 -59.84
CA ILE A 1180 13.83 32.77 -59.98
C ILE A 1180 15.04 32.39 -60.81
N GLN A 1181 15.61 31.20 -60.58
CA GLN A 1181 16.68 30.66 -61.40
C GLN A 1181 16.20 30.52 -62.86
N GLU A 1182 15.07 29.86 -63.14
CA GLU A 1182 14.56 29.71 -64.52
C GLU A 1182 14.34 31.04 -65.26
N ALA A 1183 13.94 32.09 -64.54
CA ALA A 1183 13.72 33.42 -65.10
C ALA A 1183 15.01 34.25 -65.28
N ALA A 1184 16.14 33.77 -64.78
CA ALA A 1184 17.42 34.47 -64.89
C ALA A 1184 18.01 34.39 -66.30
N GLU A 1185 18.48 35.54 -66.78
CA GLU A 1185 19.23 35.62 -68.04
C GLU A 1185 20.56 34.84 -67.94
N PRO A 1186 21.14 34.40 -69.06
CA PRO A 1186 22.44 33.75 -69.05
C PRO A 1186 23.52 34.58 -68.36
N ASN A 1187 24.34 33.93 -67.54
CA ASN A 1187 25.38 34.54 -66.68
C ASN A 1187 24.84 35.51 -65.61
N CYS A 1188 23.57 35.38 -65.22
CA CYS A 1188 22.96 36.20 -64.19
C CYS A 1188 22.72 35.41 -62.89
N ILE A 1189 22.96 36.08 -61.76
CA ILE A 1189 22.54 35.63 -60.42
C ILE A 1189 21.34 36.50 -60.03
N LEU A 1190 20.14 35.92 -60.06
CA LEU A 1190 18.92 36.61 -59.63
C LEU A 1190 18.60 36.30 -58.17
N VAL A 1191 18.22 37.32 -57.42
CA VAL A 1191 17.82 37.20 -56.03
C VAL A 1191 16.42 37.80 -55.81
N SER A 1192 15.64 37.22 -54.89
CA SER A 1192 14.35 37.79 -54.47
C SER A 1192 14.52 39.06 -53.62
N ALA A 1193 13.48 39.88 -53.49
CA ALA A 1193 13.46 41.02 -52.55
C ALA A 1193 13.88 40.65 -51.13
N ALA A 1194 13.39 39.52 -50.60
CA ALA A 1194 13.75 39.03 -49.27
C ALA A 1194 15.26 38.76 -49.08
N VAL A 1195 16.00 38.57 -50.18
CA VAL A 1195 17.47 38.42 -50.16
C VAL A 1195 18.13 39.78 -50.42
N ALA A 1196 17.55 40.59 -51.30
CA ALA A 1196 18.03 41.93 -51.63
C ALA A 1196 17.99 42.90 -50.44
N ASP A 1197 17.04 42.73 -49.51
CA ASP A 1197 16.94 43.53 -48.28
C ASP A 1197 18.19 43.44 -47.38
N TYR A 1198 19.02 42.40 -47.56
CA TYR A 1198 20.28 42.21 -46.83
C TYR A 1198 21.52 42.65 -47.63
N LEU A 1199 21.34 43.24 -48.82
CA LEU A 1199 22.42 43.67 -49.70
C LEU A 1199 22.47 45.19 -49.85
N GLU A 1200 23.67 45.71 -50.13
CA GLU A 1200 23.87 47.13 -50.43
C GLU A 1200 23.34 47.47 -51.84
N GLU A 1201 22.80 48.68 -52.03
CA GLU A 1201 22.23 49.13 -53.33
C GLU A 1201 23.23 49.08 -54.49
N GLU A 1202 24.54 49.11 -54.21
CA GLU A 1202 25.60 49.01 -55.23
C GLU A 1202 25.82 47.57 -55.73
N GLU A 1203 25.40 46.55 -54.97
CA GLU A 1203 25.57 45.14 -55.34
C GLU A 1203 24.42 44.59 -56.22
N ILE A 1204 23.29 45.30 -56.25
CA ILE A 1204 22.05 44.84 -56.87
C ILE A 1204 21.50 45.84 -57.89
N THR A 1205 20.97 45.32 -58.99
CA THR A 1205 20.25 46.12 -59.99
C THR A 1205 18.82 45.63 -60.07
N LYS A 1206 17.85 46.56 -60.07
CA LYS A 1206 16.43 46.21 -60.10
C LYS A 1206 16.10 45.48 -61.39
N PHE A 1207 15.60 44.24 -61.28
CA PHE A 1207 15.16 43.44 -62.41
C PHE A 1207 13.64 43.56 -62.61
N SER A 1208 13.12 42.96 -63.68
CA SER A 1208 11.67 42.99 -63.96
C SER A 1208 10.86 42.24 -62.87
N PRO A 1209 9.68 42.73 -62.47
CA PRO A 1209 8.80 42.01 -61.56
C PRO A 1209 8.28 40.72 -62.21
N LEU A 1210 8.40 39.58 -61.52
CA LEU A 1210 8.04 38.28 -62.08
C LEU A 1210 6.71 37.78 -61.50
N LYS A 1211 5.75 37.47 -62.38
CA LYS A 1211 4.51 36.77 -62.02
C LYS A 1211 4.72 35.26 -62.16
N LEU A 1212 5.06 34.59 -61.06
CA LEU A 1212 5.41 33.18 -61.06
C LEU A 1212 4.14 32.29 -61.03
N LYS A 1213 4.10 31.25 -61.85
CA LYS A 1213 2.92 30.39 -62.04
C LYS A 1213 2.53 29.63 -60.76
N GLY A 1214 1.49 30.06 -60.04
CA GLY A 1214 1.06 29.42 -58.78
C GLY A 1214 1.71 30.01 -57.52
N VAL A 1215 2.21 31.24 -57.62
CA VAL A 1215 2.44 32.16 -56.50
C VAL A 1215 1.45 33.30 -56.69
N ASP A 1216 0.62 33.61 -55.69
CA ASP A 1216 -0.46 34.60 -55.83
C ASP A 1216 0.05 36.05 -55.91
N GLU A 1217 1.30 36.29 -55.48
CA GLU A 1217 1.94 37.60 -55.44
C GLU A 1217 3.02 37.77 -56.53
N THR A 1218 3.26 39.01 -56.93
CA THR A 1218 4.35 39.33 -57.87
C THR A 1218 5.65 39.41 -57.09
N VAL A 1219 6.63 38.57 -57.44
CA VAL A 1219 7.94 38.55 -56.76
C VAL A 1219 8.83 39.61 -57.40
N LEU A 1220 9.28 40.56 -56.60
CA LEU A 1220 10.31 41.52 -57.01
C LEU A 1220 11.67 40.83 -56.97
N THR A 1221 12.41 40.92 -58.08
CA THR A 1221 13.74 40.31 -58.24
C THR A 1221 14.79 41.35 -58.56
N PHE A 1222 16.03 41.06 -58.19
CA PHE A 1222 17.18 41.91 -58.38
C PHE A 1222 18.31 41.07 -59.00
N ALA A 1223 19.03 41.64 -59.96
CA ALA A 1223 20.21 41.02 -60.55
C ALA A 1223 21.45 41.46 -59.76
N LEU A 1224 22.21 40.48 -59.31
CA LEU A 1224 23.40 40.68 -58.49
C LEU A 1224 24.63 40.82 -59.39
N ASN A 1225 25.51 41.79 -59.11
CA ASN A 1225 26.73 41.96 -59.87
C ASN A 1225 27.75 40.84 -59.51
N PRO A 1226 28.11 39.94 -60.45
CA PRO A 1226 29.01 38.81 -60.17
C PRO A 1226 30.47 39.26 -59.91
N GLU A 1227 30.85 40.46 -60.33
CA GLU A 1227 32.23 40.99 -60.21
C GLU A 1227 32.43 41.95 -59.02
N ALA A 1228 31.37 42.32 -58.30
CA ALA A 1228 31.48 43.14 -57.10
C ALA A 1228 32.32 42.41 -56.03
N LYS A 1229 33.36 43.07 -55.52
CA LYS A 1229 34.18 42.53 -54.41
C LYS A 1229 33.35 42.55 -53.14
N SER A 1230 33.11 41.37 -52.57
CA SER A 1230 32.63 41.22 -51.20
C SER A 1230 33.68 41.89 -50.29
N GLN A 1231 33.33 42.97 -49.60
CA GLN A 1231 34.19 43.51 -48.53
C GLN A 1231 34.19 42.50 -47.37
N GLU A 1232 35.37 42.23 -46.81
CA GLU A 1232 35.64 41.23 -45.75
C GLU A 1232 34.78 41.39 -44.50
#